data_AF-A0A8H5ND45-F1
#
_entry.id   AF-A0A8H5ND45-F1
#
_cell.length_a   1.000
_cell.length_b   1.000
_cell.length_c   1.000
_cell.angle_alpha   90.00
_cell.angle_beta   90.00
_cell.angle_gamma   90.00
#
_symmetry.space_group_name_H-M   'P 1'
#
loop_
_entity.id
_entity.type
_entity.pdbx_description
1 polymer ?
#
loop_
_entity_poly.entity_id
_entity_poly.type
_entity_poly.pdbx_seq_one_letter_code
_entity_poly.pdbx_strand_id
1 'polypeptide(L)'
;MNILLPSLFGLHCIMGPKGVVPNMDLIESLADHANIDIWSMVPSLVDELGETPDVLMKLKPSKFICASGGPVSPSLGSKVNDGIFYTLSNEISINLKDLYSKHPTKPNLWEFKGRNDDIVVLSNGYKISPLETEALVTTHPDIKGCLMIGTGKRQAGLLIELQDPTSKTNEVLDRVWAAIERANALSLHKNQVQRDYVAFAEFDKPFIRTDKGTVKRRATLEAYGDFIERFYSSRLEEDPEFVAIDTSSIASVTDGVRRILGTLSPAGKEAALDDDLIVIGFDSMLVFRAIKSLRAATKLGELLAPRHLYGSPTLRQFSATLVQLVADMHRKAANEAASDEPATDDLAQMYRMIDLHRPRLSQKVSPFDQMSPNIYLGMKFFFPLRKGVRFEDVFSRLQAGLRFAMEIIPELEGKLIPCSEDEIGYKKGDVRITLPPVPYTSTANQSTESSGPRQLRYQDLPAVLPSLAELRAGGFLCSSFVDDIVLSSPLAPPLPADVFMTQANFIDGGCILVINLHHQFFDGTGAIMVMRLWGDCYRYAQGEVSATCDWLDKQSLNRNIPQILHELEGFVKQVDQVDKNVWGFIDFPDPVETENGTQVKASINESTLPPVPLFPRKFEWPPTRPTHNRPMKSSTFVMPAEMVEQLWQDVLADPTAEGVTSVGDIIQAFVWRSAIKARYHVATHLRCETFDDDEMAIVELPIDVRPYFSKLLPESYMGNLVIINRPSMPVATLCGTGTTVGQVAQVLRAAAVHITPSLVHDAFTLLQSVPDYTKVSTACMGMDGMHIAVNNLMFFQTSAISFGDELLDDGGVPSAMRIQMGAINAAFRMAVIHPLREDGGVEFVVGTLPEELDALLGDGEFTRYCRFIG
;
A
#
# COMPACT_ATOMS: atom_id res chain seq x y z
N MET A 1 25.31 -40.55 -19.47
CA MET A 1 25.04 -41.20 -20.78
C MET A 1 26.21 -42.06 -21.26
N ASN A 2 27.42 -41.51 -21.34
CA ASN A 2 28.57 -42.05 -22.11
C ASN A 2 29.16 -43.40 -21.66
N ILE A 3 28.70 -43.99 -20.56
CA ILE A 3 29.18 -45.30 -20.05
C ILE A 3 28.01 -46.29 -19.94
N LEU A 4 26.90 -45.86 -19.35
CA LEU A 4 25.73 -46.71 -19.12
C LEU A 4 24.97 -47.07 -20.41
N LEU A 5 24.67 -46.09 -21.29
CA LEU A 5 23.93 -46.39 -22.53
C LEU A 5 24.73 -47.29 -23.47
N PRO A 6 26.04 -47.05 -23.71
CA PRO A 6 26.83 -47.96 -24.53
C PRO A 6 26.88 -49.38 -23.97
N SER A 7 26.98 -49.53 -22.64
CA SER A 7 26.99 -50.84 -21.99
C SER A 7 25.63 -51.56 -22.06
N LEU A 8 24.52 -50.82 -21.92
CA LEU A 8 23.16 -51.38 -21.95
C LEU A 8 22.68 -51.76 -23.35
N PHE A 9 23.09 -51.00 -24.37
CA PHE A 9 22.62 -51.17 -25.75
C PHE A 9 23.69 -51.69 -26.71
N GLY A 10 24.85 -52.10 -26.20
CA GLY A 10 25.97 -52.61 -27.00
C GLY A 10 26.55 -51.57 -27.98
N LEU A 11 26.50 -50.28 -27.63
CA LEU A 11 27.06 -49.22 -28.48
C LEU A 11 28.57 -49.13 -28.29
N HIS A 12 29.29 -48.76 -29.34
CA HIS A 12 30.71 -48.43 -29.26
C HIS A 12 30.87 -46.93 -28.95
N CYS A 13 31.39 -46.60 -27.77
CA CYS A 13 31.56 -45.21 -27.34
C CYS A 13 32.84 -44.61 -27.92
N ILE A 14 32.71 -43.50 -28.65
CA ILE A 14 33.84 -42.73 -29.19
C ILE A 14 34.09 -41.56 -28.23
N MET A 15 35.21 -41.61 -27.53
CA MET A 15 35.62 -40.56 -26.60
C MET A 15 36.39 -39.47 -27.33
N GLY A 16 36.04 -38.21 -27.09
CA GLY A 16 36.79 -37.07 -27.61
C GLY A 16 38.23 -37.05 -27.08
N PRO A 17 39.19 -36.47 -27.83
CA PRO A 17 40.58 -36.37 -27.41
C PRO A 17 40.72 -35.57 -26.11
N LYS A 18 41.56 -36.08 -25.20
CA LYS A 18 41.75 -35.50 -23.86
C LYS A 18 42.33 -34.08 -23.97
N GLY A 19 41.67 -33.12 -23.33
CA GLY A 19 42.12 -31.72 -23.26
C GLY A 19 41.77 -30.88 -24.49
N VAL A 20 41.05 -31.43 -25.46
CA VAL A 20 40.53 -30.70 -26.62
C VAL A 20 39.11 -30.23 -26.30
N VAL A 21 38.87 -28.93 -26.34
CA VAL A 21 37.52 -28.35 -26.21
C VAL A 21 36.75 -28.64 -27.51
N PRO A 22 35.57 -29.27 -27.45
CA PRO A 22 34.80 -29.55 -28.66
C PRO A 22 34.37 -28.26 -29.38
N ASN A 23 34.59 -28.20 -30.69
CA ASN A 23 34.23 -27.11 -31.62
C ASN A 23 33.82 -27.69 -32.99
N MET A 24 33.37 -26.85 -33.94
CA MET A 24 32.93 -27.35 -35.25
C MET A 24 34.04 -28.07 -36.05
N ASP A 25 35.29 -27.62 -35.99
CA ASP A 25 36.40 -28.31 -36.66
C ASP A 25 36.56 -29.77 -36.17
N LEU A 26 36.42 -29.98 -34.85
CA LEU A 26 36.46 -31.32 -34.27
C LEU A 26 35.25 -32.15 -34.70
N ILE A 27 34.05 -31.55 -34.73
CA ILE A 27 32.84 -32.24 -35.17
C ILE A 27 32.93 -32.64 -36.64
N GLU A 28 33.41 -31.74 -37.51
CA GLU A 28 33.65 -31.99 -38.92
C GLU A 28 34.66 -33.14 -39.11
N SER A 29 35.80 -33.08 -38.42
CA SER A 29 36.81 -34.13 -38.47
C SER A 29 36.28 -35.49 -37.98
N LEU A 30 35.49 -35.51 -36.91
CA LEU A 30 34.86 -36.73 -36.42
C LEU A 30 33.79 -37.26 -37.39
N ALA A 31 33.05 -36.38 -38.05
CA ALA A 31 32.07 -36.77 -39.06
C ALA A 31 32.73 -37.41 -40.29
N ASP A 32 33.89 -36.88 -40.71
CA ASP A 32 34.63 -37.40 -41.87
C ASP A 32 35.35 -38.73 -41.58
N HIS A 33 35.74 -38.99 -40.31
CA HIS A 33 36.67 -40.07 -40.00
C HIS A 33 36.17 -41.11 -38.99
N ALA A 34 35.23 -40.77 -38.11
CA ALA A 34 34.90 -41.60 -36.94
C ALA A 34 33.62 -42.45 -37.11
N ASN A 35 32.91 -42.34 -38.25
CA ASN A 35 31.70 -43.11 -38.58
C ASN A 35 30.69 -43.22 -37.42
N ILE A 36 30.21 -42.06 -36.95
CA ILE A 36 29.39 -41.92 -35.76
C ILE A 36 27.89 -41.96 -36.12
N ASP A 37 27.18 -42.97 -35.61
CA ASP A 37 25.74 -43.14 -35.80
C ASP A 37 24.89 -42.26 -34.87
N ILE A 38 25.37 -42.00 -33.65
CA ILE A 38 24.62 -41.33 -32.57
C ILE A 38 25.51 -40.25 -31.96
N TRP A 39 25.05 -39.02 -31.99
CA TRP A 39 25.74 -37.88 -31.41
C TRP A 39 25.07 -37.41 -30.14
N SER A 40 25.86 -37.13 -29.10
CA SER A 40 25.41 -36.43 -27.90
C SER A 40 26.30 -35.22 -27.70
N MET A 41 25.71 -34.03 -27.82
CA MET A 41 26.44 -32.77 -27.77
C MET A 41 25.70 -31.72 -26.94
N VAL A 42 26.41 -30.67 -26.54
CA VAL A 42 25.81 -29.54 -25.81
C VAL A 42 25.03 -28.65 -26.78
N PRO A 43 23.96 -27.97 -26.33
CA PRO A 43 23.13 -27.12 -27.21
C PRO A 43 23.91 -26.14 -28.08
N SER A 44 24.95 -25.49 -27.54
CA SER A 44 25.74 -24.51 -28.29
C SER A 44 26.43 -25.09 -29.54
N LEU A 45 26.85 -26.36 -29.51
CA LEU A 45 27.42 -27.03 -30.70
C LEU A 45 26.35 -27.40 -31.71
N VAL A 46 25.11 -27.64 -31.26
CA VAL A 46 23.98 -27.89 -32.17
C VAL A 46 23.56 -26.60 -32.86
N ASP A 47 23.58 -25.48 -32.13
CA ASP A 47 23.30 -24.16 -32.68
C ASP A 47 24.38 -23.78 -33.72
N GLU A 48 25.66 -23.93 -33.39
CA GLU A 48 26.78 -23.67 -34.30
C GLU A 48 26.76 -24.60 -35.53
N LEU A 49 26.39 -25.88 -35.35
CA LEU A 49 26.19 -26.82 -36.46
C LEU A 49 25.04 -26.40 -37.39
N GLY A 50 23.97 -25.82 -36.84
CA GLY A 50 22.83 -25.29 -37.60
C GLY A 50 23.23 -24.13 -38.52
N GLU A 51 24.21 -23.32 -38.09
CA GLU A 51 24.79 -22.21 -38.85
C GLU A 51 25.94 -22.65 -39.79
N THR A 52 26.29 -23.95 -39.80
CA THR A 52 27.40 -24.51 -40.61
C THR A 52 26.88 -25.60 -41.57
N PRO A 53 26.24 -25.24 -42.71
CA PRO A 53 25.55 -26.18 -43.59
C PRO A 53 26.44 -27.30 -44.15
N ASP A 54 27.72 -27.00 -44.40
CA ASP A 54 28.68 -27.94 -44.97
C ASP A 54 29.02 -29.07 -43.98
N VAL A 55 29.15 -28.73 -42.69
CA VAL A 55 29.37 -29.72 -41.62
C VAL A 55 28.07 -30.47 -41.32
N LEU A 56 26.92 -29.78 -41.30
CA LEU A 56 25.61 -30.40 -41.12
C LEU A 56 25.32 -31.46 -42.19
N MET A 57 25.70 -31.22 -43.44
CA MET A 57 25.60 -32.18 -44.54
C MET A 57 26.38 -33.47 -44.27
N LYS A 58 27.54 -33.38 -43.61
CA LYS A 58 28.36 -34.54 -43.23
C LYS A 58 27.72 -35.38 -42.14
N LEU A 59 26.87 -34.80 -41.28
CA LEU A 59 26.14 -35.53 -40.24
C LEU A 59 24.85 -36.18 -40.73
N LYS A 60 24.46 -36.02 -42.00
CA LYS A 60 23.26 -36.63 -42.61
C LYS A 60 23.14 -38.17 -42.43
N PRO A 61 24.23 -38.96 -42.40
CA PRO A 61 24.15 -40.41 -42.14
C PRO A 61 23.80 -40.76 -40.68
N SER A 62 23.87 -39.80 -39.74
CA SER A 62 23.61 -40.04 -38.32
C SER A 62 22.16 -40.43 -38.09
N LYS A 63 21.94 -41.44 -37.24
CA LYS A 63 20.61 -41.92 -36.86
C LYS A 63 19.94 -41.01 -35.84
N PHE A 64 20.74 -40.39 -34.96
CA PHE A 64 20.23 -39.60 -33.85
C PHE A 64 21.24 -38.55 -33.39
N ILE A 65 20.77 -37.34 -33.11
CA ILE A 65 21.56 -36.26 -32.50
C ILE A 65 20.81 -35.79 -31.26
N CYS A 66 21.44 -35.91 -30.10
CA CYS A 66 20.89 -35.52 -28.81
C CYS A 66 21.58 -34.26 -28.29
N ALA A 67 20.80 -33.23 -27.98
CA ALA A 67 21.25 -32.02 -27.30
C ALA A 67 20.77 -32.04 -25.84
N SER A 68 21.63 -31.79 -24.86
CA SER A 68 21.19 -31.68 -23.46
C SER A 68 22.09 -30.81 -22.59
N GLY A 69 21.50 -30.11 -21.61
CA GLY A 69 22.23 -29.32 -20.61
C GLY A 69 22.13 -27.79 -20.73
N GLY A 70 21.19 -27.27 -21.54
CA GLY A 70 20.86 -25.84 -21.70
C GLY A 70 19.59 -25.66 -22.57
N PRO A 71 19.01 -24.45 -22.66
CA PRO A 71 17.85 -24.18 -23.52
C PRO A 71 18.22 -24.34 -25.01
N VAL A 72 17.26 -24.76 -25.84
CA VAL A 72 17.41 -24.97 -27.29
C VAL A 72 16.37 -24.12 -28.02
N SER A 73 16.74 -23.51 -29.16
CA SER A 73 15.83 -22.74 -30.02
C SER A 73 14.53 -23.51 -30.37
N PRO A 74 13.34 -22.85 -30.31
CA PRO A 74 12.05 -23.49 -30.58
C PRO A 74 11.89 -24.13 -31.96
N SER A 75 12.66 -23.68 -32.97
CA SER A 75 12.57 -24.21 -34.34
C SER A 75 13.22 -25.60 -34.49
N LEU A 76 14.10 -26.00 -33.57
CA LEU A 76 14.96 -27.19 -33.70
C LEU A 76 14.66 -28.29 -32.67
N GLY A 77 14.18 -27.94 -31.47
CA GLY A 77 13.86 -28.89 -30.40
C GLY A 77 12.73 -29.89 -30.70
N SER A 78 11.95 -29.66 -31.75
CA SER A 78 10.79 -30.49 -32.14
C SER A 78 11.12 -31.91 -32.65
N LYS A 79 12.40 -32.30 -32.77
CA LYS A 79 12.80 -33.56 -33.46
C LYS A 79 13.37 -34.66 -32.56
N VAL A 80 13.47 -34.47 -31.25
CA VAL A 80 14.27 -35.39 -30.41
C VAL A 80 13.57 -35.59 -29.07
N ASN A 81 12.84 -36.70 -28.91
CA ASN A 81 12.20 -37.03 -27.63
C ASN A 81 12.38 -38.51 -27.27
N ASP A 82 12.56 -38.72 -25.95
CA ASP A 82 12.11 -39.84 -25.09
C ASP A 82 13.22 -40.60 -24.34
N GLY A 83 13.14 -40.52 -22.99
CA GLY A 83 13.89 -41.39 -22.06
C GLY A 83 13.98 -40.84 -20.63
N ILE A 84 13.16 -41.34 -19.72
CA ILE A 84 13.21 -41.05 -18.27
C ILE A 84 14.02 -42.15 -17.56
N PHE A 85 14.90 -41.78 -16.62
CA PHE A 85 15.58 -42.72 -15.72
C PHE A 85 15.24 -42.45 -14.24
N TYR A 86 15.04 -43.53 -13.49
CA TYR A 86 14.82 -43.58 -12.03
C TYR A 86 16.15 -43.65 -11.28
N THR A 87 16.41 -42.73 -10.35
CA THR A 87 17.38 -42.92 -9.26
C THR A 87 17.04 -42.03 -8.05
N LEU A 88 16.08 -42.43 -7.20
CA LEU A 88 16.03 -42.18 -5.75
C LEU A 88 14.92 -43.11 -5.19
N SER A 89 15.27 -44.08 -4.34
CA SER A 89 14.37 -45.22 -4.04
C SER A 89 13.21 -44.92 -3.07
N ASN A 90 13.21 -43.78 -2.39
CA ASN A 90 12.23 -43.45 -1.35
C ASN A 90 11.52 -42.10 -1.55
N GLU A 91 11.87 -41.35 -2.60
CA GLU A 91 11.30 -40.03 -2.90
C GLU A 91 10.42 -40.12 -4.15
N ILE A 92 9.13 -39.83 -4.03
CA ILE A 92 8.16 -39.89 -5.14
C ILE A 92 8.15 -38.62 -6.01
N SER A 93 8.89 -37.58 -5.61
CA SER A 93 9.02 -36.33 -6.36
C SER A 93 10.30 -35.58 -5.97
N ILE A 94 10.93 -34.91 -6.92
CA ILE A 94 12.10 -34.04 -6.68
C ILE A 94 11.78 -32.66 -7.27
N ASN A 95 11.97 -31.59 -6.49
CA ASN A 95 11.84 -30.23 -6.98
C ASN A 95 13.12 -29.82 -7.71
N LEU A 96 13.10 -29.92 -9.04
CA LEU A 96 14.23 -29.56 -9.91
C LEU A 96 14.45 -28.04 -10.05
N LYS A 97 13.54 -27.23 -9.49
CA LYS A 97 13.44 -25.75 -9.66
C LYS A 97 13.14 -25.30 -11.09
N ASP A 98 13.05 -26.23 -12.03
CA ASP A 98 12.63 -26.01 -13.41
C ASP A 98 11.10 -25.80 -13.49
N LEU A 99 10.69 -24.77 -14.22
CA LEU A 99 9.30 -24.46 -14.53
C LEU A 99 8.93 -25.03 -15.90
N TYR A 100 7.80 -25.72 -15.96
CA TYR A 100 7.26 -26.29 -17.18
C TYR A 100 5.80 -25.89 -17.35
N SER A 101 5.38 -25.65 -18.58
CA SER A 101 3.97 -25.49 -18.96
C SER A 101 3.58 -26.58 -19.96
N LYS A 102 2.33 -27.02 -19.96
CA LYS A 102 1.90 -28.06 -20.91
C LYS A 102 1.91 -27.49 -22.34
N HIS A 103 2.49 -28.21 -23.30
CA HIS A 103 2.58 -27.73 -24.67
C HIS A 103 1.17 -27.52 -25.25
N PRO A 104 0.85 -26.35 -25.83
CA PRO A 104 -0.53 -25.97 -26.17
C PRO A 104 -1.18 -26.89 -27.21
N THR A 105 -0.39 -27.48 -28.10
CA THR A 105 -0.90 -28.32 -29.21
C THR A 105 -0.40 -29.76 -29.24
N LYS A 106 0.50 -30.16 -28.33
CA LYS A 106 1.13 -31.50 -28.34
C LYS A 106 0.85 -32.20 -27.01
N PRO A 107 -0.16 -33.09 -26.96
CA PRO A 107 -0.51 -33.82 -25.74
C PRO A 107 0.71 -34.55 -25.16
N ASN A 108 0.84 -34.55 -23.84
CA ASN A 108 1.93 -35.19 -23.08
C ASN A 108 3.32 -34.58 -23.24
N LEU A 109 3.46 -33.44 -23.94
CA LEU A 109 4.70 -32.66 -23.96
C LEU A 109 4.61 -31.45 -23.02
N TRP A 110 5.78 -31.08 -22.49
CA TRP A 110 5.96 -29.96 -21.59
C TRP A 110 6.97 -28.99 -22.18
N GLU A 111 6.61 -27.72 -22.21
CA GLU A 111 7.46 -26.61 -22.61
C GLU A 111 8.17 -26.07 -21.37
N PHE A 112 9.50 -26.11 -21.38
CA PHE A 112 10.32 -25.49 -20.35
C PHE A 112 10.17 -23.96 -20.40
N LYS A 113 9.86 -23.34 -19.26
CA LYS A 113 9.60 -21.90 -19.14
C LYS A 113 10.67 -21.15 -18.33
N GLY A 114 11.76 -21.83 -17.97
CA GLY A 114 12.85 -21.28 -17.16
C GLY A 114 12.93 -21.94 -15.79
N ARG A 115 13.71 -21.37 -14.87
CA ARG A 115 13.78 -21.83 -13.49
C ARG A 115 13.14 -20.83 -12.54
N ASN A 116 12.56 -21.33 -11.46
CA ASN A 116 11.90 -20.48 -10.47
C ASN A 116 12.88 -19.60 -9.68
N ASP A 117 14.16 -19.98 -9.63
CA ASP A 117 15.24 -19.29 -8.93
C ASP A 117 16.00 -18.31 -9.83
N ASP A 118 15.65 -18.23 -11.13
CA ASP A 118 16.28 -17.32 -12.10
C ASP A 118 15.46 -16.04 -12.36
N ILE A 119 14.32 -15.83 -11.69
CA ILE A 119 13.45 -14.66 -11.88
C ILE A 119 14.12 -13.40 -11.34
N VAL A 120 14.18 -12.34 -12.16
CA VAL A 120 14.65 -11.02 -11.72
C VAL A 120 13.47 -10.27 -11.11
N VAL A 121 13.57 -9.90 -9.83
CA VAL A 121 12.50 -9.21 -9.08
C VAL A 121 12.92 -7.78 -8.78
N LEU A 122 12.30 -6.80 -9.44
CA LEU A 122 12.57 -5.38 -9.26
C LEU A 122 12.05 -4.87 -7.90
N SER A 123 12.54 -3.71 -7.44
CA SER A 123 12.19 -3.11 -6.15
C SER A 123 10.72 -2.67 -6.03
N ASN A 124 10.01 -2.55 -7.16
CA ASN A 124 8.58 -2.28 -7.23
C ASN A 124 7.74 -3.57 -7.24
N GLY A 125 8.35 -4.73 -6.97
CA GLY A 125 7.71 -6.04 -6.98
C GLY A 125 7.55 -6.67 -8.37
N TYR A 126 7.94 -5.96 -9.44
CA TYR A 126 7.80 -6.45 -10.80
C TYR A 126 8.75 -7.63 -11.09
N LYS A 127 8.21 -8.73 -11.61
CA LYS A 127 8.94 -9.99 -11.83
C LYS A 127 9.19 -10.22 -13.31
N ILE A 128 10.43 -10.52 -13.65
CA ILE A 128 10.89 -10.66 -15.03
C ILE A 128 11.50 -12.05 -15.22
N SER A 129 11.00 -12.79 -16.22
CA SER A 129 11.66 -14.00 -16.71
C SER A 129 12.75 -13.61 -17.70
N PRO A 130 14.03 -13.84 -17.38
CA PRO A 130 15.12 -13.28 -18.17
C PRO A 130 15.49 -14.14 -19.39
N LEU A 131 15.05 -15.40 -19.43
CA LEU A 131 15.57 -16.44 -20.32
C LEU A 131 15.47 -16.09 -21.82
N GLU A 132 14.29 -15.66 -22.27
CA GLU A 132 14.05 -15.35 -23.69
C GLU A 132 14.85 -14.12 -24.14
N THR A 133 14.93 -13.10 -23.27
CA THR A 133 15.68 -11.88 -23.56
C THR A 133 17.17 -12.16 -23.61
N GLU A 134 17.71 -12.89 -22.62
CA GLU A 134 19.13 -13.27 -22.59
C GLU A 134 19.51 -14.13 -23.79
N ALA A 135 18.70 -15.12 -24.13
CA ALA A 135 18.95 -16.01 -25.26
C ALA A 135 18.98 -15.23 -26.59
N LEU A 136 17.97 -14.39 -26.82
CA LEU A 136 17.87 -13.59 -28.04
C LEU A 136 19.03 -12.60 -28.17
N VAL A 137 19.37 -11.88 -27.10
CA VAL A 137 20.50 -10.93 -27.10
C VAL A 137 21.81 -11.66 -27.34
N THR A 138 22.01 -12.84 -26.73
CA THR A 138 23.23 -13.64 -26.90
C THR A 138 23.46 -14.13 -28.34
N THR A 139 22.43 -14.18 -29.19
CA THR A 139 22.60 -14.53 -30.62
C THR A 139 23.38 -13.50 -31.43
N HIS A 140 23.63 -12.30 -30.89
CA HIS A 140 24.37 -11.26 -31.59
C HIS A 140 25.86 -11.61 -31.72
N PRO A 141 26.51 -11.49 -32.90
CA PRO A 141 27.89 -11.92 -33.14
C PRO A 141 28.94 -11.33 -32.18
N ASP A 142 28.73 -10.08 -31.73
CA ASP A 142 29.65 -9.40 -30.80
C ASP A 142 29.51 -9.89 -29.34
N ILE A 143 28.49 -10.69 -29.00
CA ILE A 143 28.16 -11.09 -27.62
C ILE A 143 28.57 -12.53 -27.36
N LYS A 144 29.30 -12.74 -26.26
CA LYS A 144 29.72 -14.04 -25.75
C LYS A 144 28.83 -14.57 -24.61
N GLY A 145 28.13 -13.68 -23.92
CA GLY A 145 27.16 -14.02 -22.89
C GLY A 145 26.35 -12.81 -22.45
N CYS A 146 25.10 -13.03 -22.04
CA CYS A 146 24.20 -11.99 -21.57
C CYS A 146 23.49 -12.46 -20.30
N LEU A 147 23.44 -11.61 -19.28
CA LEU A 147 22.67 -11.83 -18.05
C LEU A 147 21.83 -10.60 -17.73
N MET A 148 20.57 -10.81 -17.45
CA MET A 148 19.67 -9.80 -16.94
C MET A 148 19.92 -9.56 -15.45
N ILE A 149 20.06 -8.30 -15.11
CA ILE A 149 20.34 -7.78 -13.77
C ILE A 149 19.21 -6.83 -13.34
N GLY A 150 19.19 -6.46 -12.06
CA GLY A 150 18.20 -5.52 -11.52
C GLY A 150 17.35 -6.07 -10.39
N THR A 151 17.66 -7.25 -9.86
CA THR A 151 16.99 -7.75 -8.65
C THR A 151 17.16 -6.74 -7.50
N GLY A 152 16.06 -6.31 -6.89
CA GLY A 152 16.05 -5.26 -5.86
C GLY A 152 16.27 -3.84 -6.39
N LYS A 153 16.25 -3.60 -7.71
CA LYS A 153 16.44 -2.29 -8.35
C LYS A 153 15.17 -1.83 -9.06
N ARG A 154 15.02 -0.53 -9.33
CA ARG A 154 13.81 0.05 -9.95
C ARG A 154 13.63 -0.32 -11.43
N GLN A 155 14.72 -0.64 -12.13
CA GLN A 155 14.74 -0.87 -13.57
C GLN A 155 15.55 -2.14 -13.89
N ALA A 156 15.07 -2.95 -14.85
CA ALA A 156 15.82 -4.10 -15.34
C ALA A 156 16.97 -3.67 -16.25
N GLY A 157 18.09 -4.35 -16.14
CA GLY A 157 19.30 -4.08 -16.92
C GLY A 157 19.88 -5.34 -17.54
N LEU A 158 20.86 -5.17 -18.42
CA LEU A 158 21.62 -6.27 -19.02
C LEU A 158 23.11 -6.10 -18.72
N LEU A 159 23.74 -7.16 -18.25
CA LEU A 159 25.18 -7.32 -18.18
C LEU A 159 25.63 -8.20 -19.35
N ILE A 160 26.46 -7.64 -20.24
CA ILE A 160 26.85 -8.26 -21.51
C ILE A 160 28.36 -8.53 -21.51
N GLU A 161 28.74 -9.77 -21.72
CA GLU A 161 30.12 -10.17 -22.00
C GLU A 161 30.35 -10.19 -23.52
N LEU A 162 31.30 -9.39 -24.00
CA LEU A 162 31.65 -9.32 -25.42
C LEU A 162 32.63 -10.42 -25.83
N GLN A 163 32.64 -10.77 -27.12
CA GLN A 163 33.64 -11.69 -27.69
C GLN A 163 35.04 -11.09 -27.63
N ASP A 164 35.18 -9.81 -27.98
CA ASP A 164 36.38 -9.02 -27.75
C ASP A 164 36.15 -8.04 -26.57
N PRO A 165 36.65 -8.36 -25.37
CA PRO A 165 36.44 -7.52 -24.20
C PRO A 165 37.19 -6.18 -24.23
N THR A 166 38.04 -5.92 -25.24
CA THR A 166 38.70 -4.61 -25.43
C THR A 166 37.85 -3.62 -26.24
N SER A 167 36.83 -4.10 -26.94
CA SER A 167 35.98 -3.32 -27.85
C SER A 167 34.77 -2.67 -27.16
N LYS A 168 34.85 -2.26 -25.88
CA LYS A 168 33.74 -1.63 -25.14
C LYS A 168 33.50 -0.19 -25.59
N THR A 169 32.92 -0.01 -26.76
CA THR A 169 32.64 1.30 -27.37
C THR A 169 31.14 1.52 -27.49
N ASN A 170 30.73 2.79 -27.56
CA ASN A 170 29.32 3.14 -27.85
C ASN A 170 28.87 2.59 -29.22
N GLU A 171 29.80 2.45 -30.18
CA GLU A 171 29.52 1.85 -31.48
C GLU A 171 29.14 0.36 -31.38
N VAL A 172 29.75 -0.39 -30.45
CA VAL A 172 29.34 -1.79 -30.16
C VAL A 172 27.98 -1.81 -29.49
N LEU A 173 27.73 -0.90 -28.54
CA LEU A 173 26.42 -0.78 -27.92
C LEU A 173 25.33 -0.47 -28.95
N ASP A 174 25.58 0.42 -29.92
CA ASP A 174 24.64 0.73 -31.01
C ASP A 174 24.28 -0.49 -31.86
N ARG A 175 25.29 -1.32 -32.22
CA ARG A 175 25.05 -2.55 -32.98
C ARG A 175 24.23 -3.56 -32.18
N VAL A 176 24.58 -3.75 -30.91
CA VAL A 176 23.88 -4.67 -29.99
C VAL A 176 22.49 -4.17 -29.64
N TRP A 177 22.26 -2.85 -29.61
CA TRP A 177 21.00 -2.24 -29.20
C TRP A 177 19.83 -2.69 -30.08
N ALA A 178 20.04 -2.87 -31.39
CA ALA A 178 19.01 -3.40 -32.29
C ALA A 178 18.57 -4.84 -31.94
N ALA A 179 19.43 -5.65 -31.32
CA ALA A 179 19.04 -6.97 -30.80
C ALA A 179 18.26 -6.84 -29.47
N ILE A 180 18.65 -5.90 -28.60
CA ILE A 180 17.96 -5.61 -27.34
C ILE A 180 16.56 -5.02 -27.60
N GLU A 181 16.40 -4.11 -28.55
CA GLU A 181 15.11 -3.55 -28.94
C GLU A 181 14.15 -4.61 -29.50
N ARG A 182 14.67 -5.54 -30.31
CA ARG A 182 13.90 -6.69 -30.78
C ARG A 182 13.47 -7.58 -29.61
N ALA A 183 14.34 -7.80 -28.63
CA ALA A 183 13.99 -8.54 -27.41
C ALA A 183 12.92 -7.82 -26.57
N ASN A 184 13.05 -6.50 -26.40
CA ASN A 184 12.05 -5.66 -25.72
C ASN A 184 10.68 -5.66 -26.42
N ALA A 185 10.66 -5.71 -27.76
CA ALA A 185 9.42 -5.70 -28.55
C ALA A 185 8.69 -7.06 -28.54
N LEU A 186 9.42 -8.16 -28.35
CA LEU A 186 8.89 -9.51 -28.25
C LEU A 186 8.46 -9.87 -26.82
N SER A 187 8.90 -9.09 -25.82
CA SER A 187 8.46 -9.25 -24.43
C SER A 187 7.00 -8.80 -24.25
N LEU A 188 6.28 -9.44 -23.33
CA LEU A 188 4.89 -9.11 -22.95
C LEU A 188 4.70 -7.63 -22.55
N HIS A 189 5.76 -6.96 -22.11
CA HIS A 189 5.76 -5.56 -21.73
C HIS A 189 6.82 -4.79 -22.52
N LYS A 190 6.38 -3.83 -23.33
CA LYS A 190 7.25 -3.01 -24.19
C LYS A 190 8.19 -2.15 -23.32
N ASN A 191 9.46 -2.02 -23.73
CA ASN A 191 10.52 -1.22 -23.09
C ASN A 191 11.03 -1.72 -21.72
N GLN A 192 11.15 -3.04 -21.56
CA GLN A 192 11.59 -3.66 -20.31
C GLN A 192 13.05 -3.38 -19.94
N VAL A 193 13.96 -3.30 -20.91
CA VAL A 193 15.37 -2.92 -20.74
C VAL A 193 15.61 -1.56 -21.38
N GLN A 194 16.05 -0.58 -20.60
CA GLN A 194 16.42 0.74 -21.10
C GLN A 194 17.91 0.79 -21.46
N ARG A 195 18.26 1.69 -22.39
CA ARG A 195 19.62 1.78 -22.94
C ARG A 195 20.65 2.09 -21.87
N ASP A 196 20.29 2.98 -20.97
CA ASP A 196 21.17 3.41 -19.88
C ASP A 196 21.44 2.27 -18.89
N TYR A 197 20.60 1.23 -18.86
CA TYR A 197 20.74 0.06 -17.98
C TYR A 197 21.41 -1.14 -18.65
N VAL A 198 22.16 -0.91 -19.73
CA VAL A 198 23.05 -1.90 -20.35
C VAL A 198 24.50 -1.66 -19.92
N ALA A 199 25.15 -2.72 -19.43
CA ALA A 199 26.53 -2.71 -18.97
C ALA A 199 27.36 -3.78 -19.69
N PHE A 200 28.64 -3.51 -19.93
CA PHE A 200 29.58 -4.53 -20.38
C PHE A 200 30.38 -5.12 -19.21
N ALA A 201 30.56 -6.44 -19.21
CA ALA A 201 31.39 -7.19 -18.26
C ALA A 201 32.82 -6.65 -18.20
N GLU A 202 33.47 -6.66 -17.03
CA GLU A 202 34.84 -6.20 -16.80
C GLU A 202 35.86 -7.10 -17.54
N PHE A 203 36.96 -6.52 -18.07
CA PHE A 203 37.90 -7.25 -18.94
C PHE A 203 38.61 -8.39 -18.19
N ASP A 204 38.95 -8.16 -16.93
CA ASP A 204 39.64 -9.08 -16.02
C ASP A 204 38.68 -10.04 -15.29
N LYS A 205 37.38 -10.00 -15.61
CA LYS A 205 36.34 -10.74 -14.87
C LYS A 205 35.32 -11.41 -15.80
N PRO A 206 35.71 -12.38 -16.65
CA PRO A 206 34.77 -13.04 -17.55
C PRO A 206 33.64 -13.77 -16.81
N PHE A 207 32.54 -14.08 -17.50
CA PHE A 207 31.44 -14.82 -16.89
C PHE A 207 31.86 -16.22 -16.48
N ILE A 208 31.43 -16.64 -15.29
CA ILE A 208 31.75 -17.95 -14.73
C ILE A 208 30.93 -19.00 -15.49
N ARG A 209 31.60 -20.02 -16.04
CA ARG A 209 30.94 -21.06 -16.85
C ARG A 209 31.03 -22.44 -16.21
N THR A 210 30.17 -23.35 -16.66
CA THR A 210 30.27 -24.79 -16.39
C THR A 210 31.28 -25.46 -17.31
N ASP A 211 31.62 -26.71 -17.03
CA ASP A 211 32.45 -27.54 -17.94
C ASP A 211 31.80 -27.75 -19.32
N LYS A 212 30.51 -27.38 -19.46
CA LYS A 212 29.74 -27.39 -20.72
C LYS A 212 29.73 -26.03 -21.43
N GLY A 213 30.46 -25.03 -20.94
CA GLY A 213 30.52 -23.69 -21.53
C GLY A 213 29.33 -22.77 -21.21
N THR A 214 28.29 -23.26 -20.52
CA THR A 214 27.12 -22.45 -20.14
C THR A 214 27.42 -21.55 -18.94
N VAL A 215 26.82 -20.34 -18.92
CA VAL A 215 27.03 -19.36 -17.85
C VAL A 215 26.37 -19.84 -16.54
N LYS A 216 27.13 -19.85 -15.46
CA LYS A 216 26.64 -20.06 -14.09
C LYS A 216 26.09 -18.72 -13.57
N ARG A 217 24.79 -18.47 -13.81
CA ARG A 217 24.09 -17.21 -13.45
C ARG A 217 24.42 -16.76 -12.04
N ARG A 218 24.07 -17.57 -11.02
CA ARG A 218 24.23 -17.21 -9.61
C ARG A 218 25.68 -16.85 -9.25
N ALA A 219 26.63 -17.70 -9.61
CA ALA A 219 28.04 -17.44 -9.33
C ALA A 219 28.56 -16.18 -10.04
N THR A 220 28.10 -15.93 -11.28
CA THR A 220 28.48 -14.74 -12.05
C THR A 220 27.88 -13.47 -11.44
N LEU A 221 26.60 -13.48 -11.07
CA LEU A 221 25.93 -12.35 -10.41
C LEU A 221 26.53 -12.05 -9.03
N GLU A 222 26.83 -13.08 -8.23
CA GLU A 222 27.53 -12.93 -6.95
C GLU A 222 28.92 -12.30 -7.15
N ALA A 223 29.69 -12.79 -8.15
CA ALA A 223 30.97 -12.19 -8.47
C ALA A 223 30.83 -10.72 -8.89
N TYR A 224 29.80 -10.38 -9.67
CA TYR A 224 29.53 -9.03 -10.16
C TYR A 224 28.73 -8.13 -9.19
N GLY A 225 28.44 -8.59 -7.96
CA GLY A 225 27.59 -7.88 -7.00
C GLY A 225 27.98 -6.41 -6.81
N ASP A 226 29.23 -6.13 -6.45
CA ASP A 226 29.73 -4.77 -6.25
C ASP A 226 29.66 -3.91 -7.52
N PHE A 227 29.91 -4.50 -8.69
CA PHE A 227 29.81 -3.78 -9.97
C PHE A 227 28.36 -3.41 -10.27
N ILE A 228 27.44 -4.36 -10.10
CA ILE A 228 26.00 -4.15 -10.31
C ILE A 228 25.49 -3.09 -9.33
N GLU A 229 25.89 -3.17 -8.06
CA GLU A 229 25.54 -2.15 -7.06
C GLU A 229 26.05 -0.77 -7.46
N ARG A 230 27.33 -0.61 -7.82
CA ARG A 230 27.87 0.68 -8.30
C ARG A 230 27.18 1.17 -9.57
N PHE A 231 26.92 0.26 -10.52
CA PHE A 231 26.26 0.54 -11.79
C PHE A 231 24.85 1.10 -11.58
N TYR A 232 24.09 0.52 -10.64
CA TYR A 232 22.78 1.04 -10.28
C TYR A 232 22.86 2.27 -9.40
N SER A 233 23.80 2.38 -8.46
CA SER A 233 23.98 3.55 -7.61
C SER A 233 24.34 4.81 -8.39
N SER A 234 25.17 4.69 -9.42
CA SER A 234 25.46 5.82 -10.33
C SER A 234 24.25 6.26 -11.16
N ARG A 235 23.18 5.45 -11.17
CA ARG A 235 21.88 5.71 -11.83
C ARG A 235 20.74 5.88 -10.83
N LEU A 236 21.04 5.77 -9.53
CA LEU A 236 20.15 6.12 -8.41
C LEU A 236 20.37 7.59 -8.01
N GLU A 237 21.55 8.15 -8.32
CA GLU A 237 21.79 9.60 -8.36
C GLU A 237 21.16 10.28 -9.60
N GLU A 238 20.81 9.49 -10.60
CA GLU A 238 19.90 9.92 -11.66
C GLU A 238 18.48 9.60 -11.21
N ASP A 239 17.93 10.52 -10.39
CA ASP A 239 16.50 10.84 -10.50
C ASP A 239 16.12 10.79 -11.98
N PRO A 240 14.99 10.16 -12.38
CA PRO A 240 14.56 10.25 -13.78
C PRO A 240 14.69 11.71 -14.18
N GLU A 241 15.20 12.02 -15.38
CA GLU A 241 15.27 13.40 -15.90
C GLU A 241 13.90 14.08 -15.69
N PHE A 242 13.70 14.60 -14.49
CA PHE A 242 12.70 15.56 -14.15
C PHE A 242 13.35 16.75 -14.81
N VAL A 243 12.90 17.05 -16.02
CA VAL A 243 13.14 18.36 -16.60
C VAL A 243 12.76 19.31 -15.48
N ALA A 244 13.79 19.90 -14.87
CA ALA A 244 13.65 20.78 -13.74
C ALA A 244 12.61 21.79 -14.19
N ILE A 245 11.52 21.87 -13.44
CA ILE A 245 10.55 22.89 -13.77
C ILE A 245 11.26 24.20 -13.49
N ASP A 246 11.43 25.01 -14.53
CA ASP A 246 11.91 26.37 -14.36
C ASP A 246 10.89 27.10 -13.49
N THR A 247 11.26 27.35 -12.23
CA THR A 247 10.43 28.03 -11.22
C THR A 247 10.59 29.55 -11.26
N SER A 248 11.33 30.09 -12.25
CA SER A 248 11.56 31.53 -12.38
C SER A 248 10.33 32.32 -12.80
N SER A 249 9.34 31.66 -13.44
CA SER A 249 8.11 32.30 -13.89
C SER A 249 6.90 31.37 -13.76
N ILE A 250 5.72 31.95 -13.56
CA ILE A 250 4.47 31.18 -13.48
C ILE A 250 4.17 30.43 -14.79
N ALA A 251 4.53 30.99 -15.95
CA ALA A 251 4.32 30.35 -17.25
C ALA A 251 5.17 29.07 -17.41
N SER A 252 6.45 29.15 -17.01
CA SER A 252 7.37 28.01 -16.99
C SER A 252 6.89 26.91 -16.04
N VAL A 253 6.38 27.30 -14.86
CA VAL A 253 5.78 26.36 -13.89
C VAL A 253 4.54 25.70 -14.48
N THR A 254 3.65 26.46 -15.11
CA THR A 254 2.42 25.93 -15.71
C THR A 254 2.69 24.91 -16.82
N ASP A 255 3.65 25.19 -17.71
CA ASP A 255 4.02 24.23 -18.76
C ASP A 255 4.72 22.99 -18.20
N GLY A 256 5.54 23.17 -17.16
CA GLY A 256 6.16 22.08 -16.42
C GLY A 256 5.13 21.16 -15.75
N VAL A 257 4.15 21.74 -15.06
CA VAL A 257 3.04 21.03 -14.43
C VAL A 257 2.22 20.30 -15.48
N ARG A 258 1.79 20.97 -16.56
CA ARG A 258 0.99 20.33 -17.63
C ARG A 258 1.70 19.14 -18.24
N ARG A 259 3.02 19.25 -18.47
CA ARG A 259 3.83 18.13 -18.99
C ARG A 259 3.84 16.95 -18.02
N ILE A 260 3.97 17.19 -16.71
CA ILE A 260 3.95 16.13 -15.68
C ILE A 260 2.55 15.52 -15.54
N LEU A 261 1.49 16.32 -15.57
CA LEU A 261 0.13 15.78 -15.51
C LEU A 261 -0.19 14.95 -16.77
N GLY A 262 0.31 15.37 -17.94
CA GLY A 262 0.12 14.68 -19.21
C GLY A 262 0.85 13.32 -19.33
N THR A 263 1.86 13.04 -18.50
CA THR A 263 2.45 11.68 -18.44
C THR A 263 1.64 10.73 -17.58
N LEU A 264 0.80 11.26 -16.69
CA LEU A 264 0.00 10.47 -15.76
C LEU A 264 -1.40 10.14 -16.30
N SER A 265 -1.96 11.02 -17.14
CA SER A 265 -3.26 10.81 -17.76
C SER A 265 -3.38 11.61 -19.08
N PRO A 266 -4.04 11.05 -20.12
CA PRO A 266 -4.41 11.82 -21.33
C PRO A 266 -5.19 13.10 -21.01
N ALA A 267 -6.09 13.05 -20.02
CA ALA A 267 -6.87 14.22 -19.57
C ALA A 267 -5.98 15.34 -19.03
N GLY A 268 -4.86 15.01 -18.37
CA GLY A 268 -3.90 15.99 -17.86
C GLY A 268 -3.12 16.70 -18.96
N LYS A 269 -3.01 16.10 -20.15
CA LYS A 269 -2.35 16.70 -21.32
C LYS A 269 -3.28 17.71 -22.03
N GLU A 270 -4.58 17.43 -22.03
CA GLU A 270 -5.60 18.20 -22.75
C GLU A 270 -6.30 19.25 -21.88
N ALA A 271 -6.08 19.23 -20.56
CA ALA A 271 -6.65 20.19 -19.61
C ALA A 271 -6.34 21.66 -19.96
N ALA A 272 -7.38 22.47 -20.07
CA ALA A 272 -7.27 23.92 -20.16
C ALA A 272 -6.78 24.52 -18.83
N LEU A 273 -6.32 25.78 -18.86
CA LEU A 273 -5.76 26.46 -17.69
C LEU A 273 -6.73 26.56 -16.51
N ASP A 274 -8.02 26.62 -16.81
CA ASP A 274 -9.10 26.84 -15.86
C ASP A 274 -9.98 25.59 -15.69
N ASP A 275 -9.61 24.46 -16.30
CA ASP A 275 -10.28 23.18 -16.08
C ASP A 275 -9.96 22.67 -14.67
N ASP A 276 -10.99 22.22 -13.97
CA ASP A 276 -10.84 21.56 -12.69
C ASP A 276 -10.30 20.14 -12.90
N LEU A 277 -9.07 19.92 -12.45
CA LEU A 277 -8.35 18.66 -12.63
C LEU A 277 -9.10 17.47 -12.01
N ILE A 278 -9.82 17.69 -10.91
CA ILE A 278 -10.59 16.65 -10.21
C ILE A 278 -11.81 16.26 -11.03
N VAL A 279 -12.50 17.24 -11.62
CA VAL A 279 -13.68 17.02 -12.48
C VAL A 279 -13.30 16.26 -13.75
N ILE A 280 -12.14 16.53 -14.33
CA ILE A 280 -11.66 15.83 -15.54
C ILE A 280 -10.95 14.49 -15.23
N GLY A 281 -11.04 14.01 -13.98
CA GLY A 281 -10.68 12.64 -13.61
C GLY A 281 -9.40 12.47 -12.80
N PHE A 282 -8.77 13.52 -12.27
CA PHE A 282 -7.69 13.37 -11.28
C PHE A 282 -8.26 12.97 -9.92
N ASP A 283 -8.20 11.69 -9.60
CA ASP A 283 -8.55 11.14 -8.28
C ASP A 283 -7.38 11.18 -7.29
N SER A 284 -7.62 10.74 -6.06
CA SER A 284 -6.58 10.69 -5.01
C SER A 284 -5.31 9.96 -5.41
N MET A 285 -5.40 8.95 -6.27
CA MET A 285 -4.25 8.20 -6.75
C MET A 285 -3.44 9.01 -7.79
N LEU A 286 -4.12 9.64 -8.75
CA LEU A 286 -3.47 10.50 -9.74
C LEU A 286 -2.91 11.78 -9.10
N VAL A 287 -3.63 12.38 -8.14
CA VAL A 287 -3.13 13.49 -7.33
C VAL A 287 -1.87 13.08 -6.59
N PHE A 288 -1.86 11.93 -5.90
CA PHE A 288 -0.69 11.46 -5.17
C PHE A 288 0.53 11.25 -6.10
N ARG A 289 0.32 10.63 -7.27
CA ARG A 289 1.37 10.44 -8.28
C ARG A 289 1.88 11.76 -8.86
N ALA A 290 0.99 12.71 -9.11
CA ALA A 290 1.33 14.05 -9.58
C ALA A 290 2.19 14.79 -8.57
N ILE A 291 1.76 14.83 -7.31
CA ILE A 291 2.52 15.45 -6.22
C ILE A 291 3.89 14.82 -6.08
N LYS A 292 3.98 13.49 -6.03
CA LYS A 292 5.27 12.80 -5.94
C LYS A 292 6.22 13.22 -7.06
N SER A 293 5.72 13.32 -8.29
CA SER A 293 6.51 13.75 -9.46
C SER A 293 6.92 15.22 -9.37
N LEU A 294 6.03 16.07 -8.86
CA LEU A 294 6.28 17.50 -8.72
C LEU A 294 7.20 17.84 -7.55
N ARG A 295 7.17 17.07 -6.45
CA ARG A 295 8.09 17.22 -5.29
C ARG A 295 9.54 17.17 -5.76
N ALA A 296 9.85 16.19 -6.60
CA ALA A 296 11.17 16.01 -7.20
C ALA A 296 11.47 17.12 -8.23
N ALA A 297 10.53 17.41 -9.14
CA ALA A 297 10.74 18.37 -10.22
C ALA A 297 10.88 19.84 -9.76
N THR A 298 10.39 20.18 -8.56
CA THR A 298 10.41 21.55 -7.99
C THR A 298 11.32 21.69 -6.77
N LYS A 299 11.93 20.60 -6.29
CA LYS A 299 12.73 20.52 -5.05
C LYS A 299 11.96 20.92 -3.77
N LEU A 300 10.63 20.94 -3.81
CA LEU A 300 9.81 21.29 -2.64
C LEU A 300 9.79 20.18 -1.58
N GLY A 301 10.17 18.94 -1.90
CA GLY A 301 10.17 17.84 -0.93
C GLY A 301 8.80 17.68 -0.25
N GLU A 302 8.77 17.45 1.06
CA GLU A 302 7.52 17.34 1.83
C GLU A 302 6.72 18.66 1.92
N LEU A 303 7.27 19.81 1.49
CA LEU A 303 6.51 21.08 1.48
C LEU A 303 5.37 21.08 0.46
N LEU A 304 5.41 20.21 -0.55
CA LEU A 304 4.35 20.07 -1.54
C LEU A 304 3.51 18.82 -1.25
N ALA A 305 2.35 18.95 -0.62
CA ALA A 305 1.37 17.88 -0.41
C ALA A 305 0.20 17.86 -1.44
N PRO A 306 -0.57 16.76 -1.50
CA PRO A 306 -1.86 16.65 -2.20
C PRO A 306 -2.79 17.84 -2.00
N ARG A 307 -2.83 18.40 -0.80
CA ARG A 307 -3.68 19.54 -0.46
C ARG A 307 -3.49 20.76 -1.34
N HIS A 308 -2.28 20.98 -1.85
CA HIS A 308 -1.99 22.12 -2.69
C HIS A 308 -2.68 22.00 -4.05
N LEU A 309 -2.87 20.77 -4.55
CA LEU A 309 -3.62 20.54 -5.78
C LEU A 309 -5.12 20.63 -5.52
N TYR A 310 -5.63 20.03 -4.44
CA TYR A 310 -7.06 20.12 -4.11
C TYR A 310 -7.55 21.53 -3.78
N GLY A 311 -6.74 22.31 -3.05
CA GLY A 311 -7.03 23.70 -2.74
C GLY A 311 -6.75 24.67 -3.90
N SER A 312 -6.24 24.17 -5.03
CA SER A 312 -5.99 24.94 -6.23
C SER A 312 -6.24 24.05 -7.46
N PRO A 313 -7.48 23.59 -7.67
CA PRO A 313 -7.77 22.45 -8.55
C PRO A 313 -7.54 22.72 -10.04
N THR A 314 -7.33 23.97 -10.44
CA THR A 314 -7.01 24.32 -11.83
C THR A 314 -5.50 24.45 -12.07
N LEU A 315 -5.06 24.16 -13.30
CA LEU A 315 -3.65 24.33 -13.69
C LEU A 315 -3.12 25.73 -13.36
N ARG A 316 -3.92 26.78 -13.58
CA ARG A 316 -3.57 28.17 -13.27
C ARG A 316 -3.33 28.38 -11.79
N GLN A 317 -4.28 27.97 -10.94
CA GLN A 317 -4.20 28.18 -9.50
C GLN A 317 -3.05 27.36 -8.90
N PHE A 318 -2.93 26.09 -9.31
CA PHE A 318 -1.91 25.20 -8.77
C PHE A 318 -0.50 25.67 -9.10
N SER A 319 -0.28 26.16 -10.33
CA SER A 319 1.01 26.73 -10.74
C SER A 319 1.38 27.96 -9.90
N ALA A 320 0.42 28.83 -9.61
CA ALA A 320 0.64 29.98 -8.72
C ALA A 320 1.02 29.54 -7.29
N THR A 321 0.34 28.51 -6.77
CA THR A 321 0.64 27.93 -5.45
C THR A 321 2.05 27.34 -5.40
N LEU A 322 2.50 26.63 -6.44
CA LEU A 322 3.87 26.10 -6.53
C LEU A 322 4.93 27.22 -6.51
N VAL A 323 4.71 28.31 -7.25
CA VAL A 323 5.62 29.48 -7.23
C VAL A 323 5.72 30.08 -5.83
N GLN A 324 4.60 30.18 -5.10
CA GLN A 324 4.61 30.68 -3.72
C GLN A 324 5.41 29.78 -2.78
N LEU A 325 5.20 28.46 -2.84
CA LEU A 325 5.91 27.50 -1.99
C LEU A 325 7.43 27.54 -2.20
N VAL A 326 7.87 27.68 -3.45
CA VAL A 326 9.31 27.80 -3.78
C VAL A 326 9.88 29.09 -3.20
N ALA A 327 9.17 30.21 -3.30
CA ALA A 327 9.59 31.48 -2.72
C ALA A 327 9.64 31.43 -1.18
N ASP A 328 8.72 30.72 -0.53
CA ASP A 328 8.69 30.55 0.93
C ASP A 328 9.84 29.67 1.44
N MET A 329 10.14 28.58 0.72
CA MET A 329 11.29 27.72 1.00
C MET A 329 12.61 28.51 0.97
N HIS A 330 12.81 29.35 -0.07
CA HIS A 330 14.00 30.20 -0.16
C HIS A 330 14.06 31.26 0.97
N ARG A 331 12.92 31.82 1.38
CA ARG A 331 12.85 32.76 2.51
C ARG A 331 13.14 32.09 3.86
N LYS A 332 12.62 30.89 4.11
CA LYS A 332 12.90 30.13 5.35
C LYS A 332 14.38 29.78 5.47
N ALA A 333 15.00 29.27 4.40
CA ALA A 333 16.43 28.96 4.39
C ALA A 333 17.32 30.20 4.67
N ALA A 334 16.89 31.39 4.22
CA ALA A 334 17.58 32.64 4.50
C ALA A 334 17.40 33.14 5.95
N ASN A 335 16.23 32.90 6.56
CA ASN A 335 15.93 33.29 7.94
C ASN A 335 16.55 32.35 8.99
N GLU A 336 16.61 31.05 8.72
CA GLU A 336 17.27 30.06 9.59
C GLU A 336 18.79 30.26 9.68
N ALA A 337 19.40 30.84 8.62
CA ALA A 337 20.80 31.26 8.65
C ALA A 337 21.05 32.55 9.45
N ALA A 338 20.00 33.26 9.90
CA ALA A 338 20.09 34.57 10.53
C ALA A 338 19.71 34.59 12.02
N SER A 339 19.30 33.45 12.61
CA SER A 339 18.75 33.38 13.98
C SER A 339 19.63 32.61 14.97
N ASP A 340 20.93 32.88 15.00
CA ASP A 340 21.85 32.45 16.07
C ASP A 340 22.24 33.66 16.94
N GLU A 341 21.34 34.07 17.85
CA GLU A 341 21.71 34.86 19.04
C GLU A 341 21.37 34.04 20.30
N PRO A 342 22.33 33.80 21.22
CA PRO A 342 22.06 33.03 22.42
C PRO A 342 21.29 33.89 23.43
N ALA A 343 20.03 33.52 23.69
CA ALA A 343 19.28 34.03 24.84
C ALA A 343 19.96 33.61 26.16
N THR A 344 19.93 34.48 27.17
CA THR A 344 20.43 34.17 28.51
C THR A 344 19.75 32.91 29.08
N ASP A 345 20.53 32.09 29.81
CA ASP A 345 20.13 30.75 30.29
C ASP A 345 18.77 30.72 31.01
N ASP A 346 18.49 31.76 31.81
CA ASP A 346 17.22 31.92 32.55
C ASP A 346 16.01 32.17 31.64
N LEU A 347 16.16 32.94 30.55
CA LEU A 347 15.08 33.19 29.60
C LEU A 347 14.78 31.93 28.77
N ALA A 348 15.83 31.22 28.35
CA ALA A 348 15.68 29.93 27.67
C ALA A 348 15.01 28.88 28.57
N GLN A 349 15.34 28.87 29.87
CA GLN A 349 14.65 28.02 30.84
C GLN A 349 13.19 28.44 31.04
N MET A 350 12.90 29.74 31.15
CA MET A 350 11.53 30.25 31.27
C MET A 350 10.67 29.86 30.07
N TYR A 351 11.15 30.05 28.83
CA TYR A 351 10.40 29.66 27.64
C TYR A 351 10.16 28.14 27.55
N ARG A 352 11.17 27.32 27.93
CA ARG A 352 10.99 25.87 28.07
C ARG A 352 9.90 25.52 29.09
N MET A 353 9.86 26.22 30.23
CA MET A 353 8.82 26.03 31.24
C MET A 353 7.44 26.48 30.74
N ILE A 354 7.34 27.57 29.99
CA ILE A 354 6.10 28.03 29.36
C ILE A 354 5.57 26.95 28.40
N ASP A 355 6.42 26.42 27.53
CA ASP A 355 6.04 25.38 26.58
C ASP A 355 5.64 24.07 27.28
N LEU A 356 6.27 23.72 28.41
CA LEU A 356 5.86 22.58 29.23
C LEU A 356 4.49 22.77 29.90
N HIS A 357 4.17 24.00 30.34
CA HIS A 357 2.91 24.29 31.03
C HIS A 357 1.74 24.54 30.07
N ARG A 358 2.00 25.02 28.84
CA ARG A 358 0.96 25.39 27.87
C ARG A 358 0.00 24.24 27.53
N PRO A 359 0.44 23.01 27.16
CA PRO A 359 -0.47 21.90 26.85
C PRO A 359 -1.33 21.46 28.05
N ARG A 360 -0.89 21.76 29.28
CA ARG A 360 -1.60 21.42 30.53
C ARG A 360 -2.71 22.40 30.86
N LEU A 361 -2.83 23.49 30.10
CA LEU A 361 -4.05 24.29 30.05
C LEU A 361 -5.08 23.48 29.28
N SER A 362 -6.00 22.84 30.00
CA SER A 362 -7.00 21.95 29.41
C SER A 362 -7.74 22.61 28.24
N GLN A 363 -7.78 21.92 27.11
CA GLN A 363 -8.33 22.43 25.85
C GLN A 363 -9.53 21.58 25.42
N LYS A 364 -10.62 22.24 25.01
CA LYS A 364 -11.74 21.57 24.33
C LYS A 364 -11.25 20.94 23.02
N VAL A 365 -11.77 19.76 22.69
CA VAL A 365 -11.46 19.16 21.39
C VAL A 365 -12.16 19.95 20.27
N SER A 366 -11.71 19.80 19.02
CA SER A 366 -12.27 20.55 17.89
C SER A 366 -13.70 20.08 17.54
N PRO A 367 -14.50 20.87 16.80
CA PRO A 367 -15.81 20.41 16.31
C PRO A 367 -15.76 19.11 15.48
N PHE A 368 -14.70 18.88 14.70
CA PHE A 368 -14.50 17.61 13.99
C PHE A 368 -14.14 16.45 14.94
N ASP A 369 -13.43 16.73 16.03
CA ASP A 369 -13.20 15.72 17.07
C ASP A 369 -14.51 15.31 17.74
N GLN A 370 -15.44 16.25 17.97
CA GLN A 370 -16.76 15.95 18.53
C GLN A 370 -17.66 15.16 17.58
N MET A 371 -17.42 15.23 16.27
CA MET A 371 -18.14 14.43 15.27
C MET A 371 -17.85 12.94 15.42
N SER A 372 -16.62 12.59 15.79
CA SER A 372 -16.29 11.19 16.03
C SER A 372 -17.04 10.67 17.25
N PRO A 373 -17.59 9.45 17.19
CA PRO A 373 -18.29 8.90 18.34
C PRO A 373 -17.36 8.62 19.53
N ASN A 374 -17.93 8.55 20.73
CA ASN A 374 -17.23 8.10 21.93
C ASN A 374 -16.96 6.58 21.85
N ILE A 375 -15.87 6.20 21.17
CA ILE A 375 -15.35 4.84 21.07
C ILE A 375 -13.83 4.80 21.07
N TYR A 376 -13.27 3.63 21.37
CA TYR A 376 -11.88 3.33 21.07
C TYR A 376 -11.71 2.77 19.66
N LEU A 377 -10.77 3.34 18.91
CA LEU A 377 -10.26 2.79 17.66
C LEU A 377 -9.09 1.85 17.96
N GLY A 378 -9.33 0.54 17.82
CA GLY A 378 -8.36 -0.50 18.14
C GLY A 378 -7.59 -1.02 16.92
N MET A 379 -6.26 -1.05 17.01
CA MET A 379 -5.36 -1.53 15.96
C MET A 379 -4.32 -2.52 16.50
N LYS A 380 -4.03 -3.56 15.73
CA LYS A 380 -3.06 -4.63 16.03
C LYS A 380 -1.91 -4.57 15.04
N PHE A 381 -0.68 -4.47 15.54
CA PHE A 381 0.56 -4.46 14.76
C PHE A 381 1.41 -5.68 15.12
N PHE A 382 1.82 -6.46 14.11
CA PHE A 382 2.51 -7.73 14.31
C PHE A 382 4.00 -7.56 14.00
N PHE A 383 4.87 -7.68 15.01
CA PHE A 383 6.31 -7.52 14.86
C PHE A 383 7.05 -8.84 15.06
N PRO A 384 7.94 -9.24 14.13
CA PRO A 384 8.85 -10.35 14.33
C PRO A 384 9.95 -9.98 15.31
N LEU A 385 10.35 -10.94 16.15
CA LEU A 385 11.46 -10.78 17.09
C LEU A 385 12.68 -11.57 16.61
N ARG A 386 13.88 -11.03 16.82
CA ARG A 386 15.10 -11.77 16.53
C ARG A 386 15.23 -12.98 17.45
N LYS A 387 15.85 -14.06 16.93
CA LYS A 387 16.02 -15.31 17.66
C LYS A 387 16.88 -15.09 18.92
N GLY A 388 16.38 -15.55 20.07
CA GLY A 388 17.09 -15.48 21.35
C GLY A 388 16.95 -14.16 22.10
N VAL A 389 16.18 -13.21 21.56
CA VAL A 389 15.81 -11.98 22.28
C VAL A 389 14.84 -12.30 23.41
N ARG A 390 15.05 -11.68 24.57
CA ARG A 390 14.13 -11.78 25.71
C ARG A 390 13.00 -10.77 25.56
N PHE A 391 11.78 -11.17 25.90
CA PHE A 391 10.61 -10.30 25.85
C PHE A 391 10.75 -9.07 26.74
N GLU A 392 11.40 -9.21 27.91
CA GLU A 392 11.62 -8.08 28.82
C GLU A 392 12.53 -7.01 28.20
N ASP A 393 13.52 -7.40 27.40
CA ASP A 393 14.44 -6.47 26.74
C ASP A 393 13.67 -5.63 25.71
N VAL A 394 12.83 -6.27 24.90
CA VAL A 394 11.95 -5.59 23.93
C VAL A 394 10.99 -4.64 24.65
N PHE A 395 10.34 -5.13 25.72
CA PHE A 395 9.39 -4.33 26.48
C PHE A 395 10.03 -3.11 27.14
N SER A 396 11.23 -3.24 27.70
CA SER A 396 11.96 -2.13 28.32
C SER A 396 12.25 -1.01 27.31
N ARG A 397 12.56 -1.36 26.06
CA ARG A 397 12.78 -0.40 24.98
C ARG A 397 11.49 0.22 24.48
N LEU A 398 10.41 -0.57 24.36
CA LEU A 398 9.07 -0.05 24.07
C LEU A 398 8.64 1.00 25.11
N GLN A 399 8.87 0.72 26.39
CA GLN A 399 8.62 1.67 27.48
C GLN A 399 9.48 2.94 27.37
N ALA A 400 10.77 2.80 27.06
CA ALA A 400 11.65 3.95 26.88
C ALA A 400 11.21 4.83 25.70
N GLY A 401 10.96 4.23 24.53
CA GLY A 401 10.47 4.96 23.36
C GLY A 401 9.13 5.64 23.61
N LEU A 402 8.20 4.98 24.32
CA LEU A 402 6.89 5.58 24.61
C LEU A 402 7.02 6.77 25.56
N ARG A 403 7.96 6.71 26.52
CA ARG A 403 8.25 7.84 27.42
C ARG A 403 8.70 9.06 26.63
N PHE A 404 9.65 8.90 25.70
CA PHE A 404 10.08 10.00 24.83
C PHE A 404 8.95 10.50 23.92
N ALA A 405 8.12 9.61 23.37
CA ALA A 405 6.95 10.01 22.60
C ALA A 405 5.96 10.84 23.45
N MET A 406 5.80 10.53 24.74
CA MET A 406 4.97 11.28 25.69
C MET A 406 5.60 12.61 26.13
N GLU A 407 6.92 12.73 26.09
CA GLU A 407 7.59 14.03 26.29
C GLU A 407 7.33 14.98 25.12
N ILE A 408 7.30 14.45 23.89
CA ILE A 408 6.98 15.21 22.67
C ILE A 408 5.48 15.48 22.59
N ILE A 409 4.66 14.48 22.93
CA ILE A 409 3.19 14.53 22.94
C ILE A 409 2.65 14.12 24.32
N PRO A 410 2.54 15.07 25.25
CA PRO A 410 1.96 14.83 26.58
C PRO A 410 0.52 14.33 26.53
N GLU A 411 -0.23 14.64 25.47
CA GLU A 411 -1.62 14.23 25.25
C GLU A 411 -1.83 12.72 25.22
N LEU A 412 -0.80 11.93 24.88
CA LEU A 412 -0.83 10.47 25.00
C LEU A 412 -0.95 10.02 26.46
N GLU A 413 -0.56 10.86 27.42
CA GLU A 413 -0.78 10.61 28.85
C GLU A 413 -2.15 11.06 29.36
N GLY A 414 -2.85 11.84 28.53
CA GLY A 414 -4.05 12.55 28.88
C GLY A 414 -5.30 11.69 28.97
N LYS A 415 -6.35 12.31 29.50
CA LYS A 415 -7.71 11.77 29.53
C LYS A 415 -8.67 12.74 28.86
N LEU A 416 -9.66 12.20 28.15
CA LEU A 416 -10.83 12.97 27.78
C LEU A 416 -11.79 13.02 28.96
N ILE A 417 -12.29 14.21 29.27
CA ILE A 417 -13.24 14.46 30.34
C ILE A 417 -14.40 15.31 29.82
N PRO A 418 -15.62 15.18 30.37
CA PRO A 418 -16.72 16.09 30.05
C PRO A 418 -16.38 17.52 30.49
N CYS A 419 -16.80 18.51 29.71
CA CYS A 419 -16.75 19.92 30.11
C CYS A 419 -17.86 20.19 31.14
N SER A 420 -17.66 21.22 31.98
CA SER A 420 -18.73 21.64 32.91
C SER A 420 -19.84 22.35 32.16
N GLU A 421 -21.09 22.11 32.55
CA GLU A 421 -22.26 22.80 31.99
C GLU A 421 -22.27 24.30 32.31
N ASP A 422 -21.56 24.70 33.37
CA ASP A 422 -21.42 26.09 33.81
C ASP A 422 -20.43 26.91 32.96
N GLU A 423 -19.75 26.27 32.01
CA GLU A 423 -18.79 26.97 31.16
C GLU A 423 -19.46 27.84 30.10
N ILE A 424 -18.87 29.00 29.84
CA ILE A 424 -19.31 29.89 28.77
C ILE A 424 -19.20 29.14 27.43
N GLY A 425 -20.30 29.09 26.69
CA GLY A 425 -20.37 28.40 25.41
C GLY A 425 -20.34 26.87 25.53
N TYR A 426 -20.72 26.30 26.67
CA TYR A 426 -20.96 24.87 26.81
C TYR A 426 -22.02 24.38 25.82
N LYS A 427 -21.73 23.24 25.20
CA LYS A 427 -22.68 22.44 24.44
C LYS A 427 -22.78 21.06 25.07
N LYS A 428 -23.97 20.46 25.01
CA LYS A 428 -24.18 19.15 25.62
C LYS A 428 -23.30 18.11 24.92
N GLY A 429 -22.57 17.34 25.71
CA GLY A 429 -21.59 16.37 25.21
C GLY A 429 -20.19 16.93 24.94
N ASP A 430 -19.94 18.22 25.18
CA ASP A 430 -18.61 18.80 25.06
C ASP A 430 -17.59 18.04 25.92
N VAL A 431 -16.50 17.61 25.28
CA VAL A 431 -15.33 17.03 25.94
C VAL A 431 -14.06 17.87 25.76
N ARG A 432 -13.12 17.69 26.69
CA ARG A 432 -11.78 18.30 26.67
C ARG A 432 -10.72 17.28 27.02
N ILE A 433 -9.49 17.56 26.62
CA ILE A 433 -8.33 16.82 27.10
C ILE A 433 -7.81 17.42 28.41
N THR A 434 -7.51 16.57 29.37
CA THR A 434 -6.78 16.92 30.59
C THR A 434 -5.48 16.13 30.67
N LEU A 435 -4.42 16.81 31.10
CA LEU A 435 -3.10 16.23 31.27
C LEU A 435 -2.77 16.11 32.76
N PRO A 436 -1.96 15.12 33.17
CA PRO A 436 -1.46 15.07 34.54
C PRO A 436 -0.59 16.30 34.87
N PRO A 437 -0.59 16.77 36.14
CA PRO A 437 0.29 17.85 36.58
C PRO A 437 1.76 17.53 36.30
N VAL A 438 2.58 18.56 36.07
CA VAL A 438 4.03 18.39 36.04
C VAL A 438 4.48 17.86 37.41
N PRO A 439 5.27 16.78 37.51
CA PRO A 439 5.79 16.30 38.78
C PRO A 439 6.53 17.44 39.51
N TYR A 440 6.10 17.76 40.73
CA TYR A 440 6.85 18.66 41.61
C TYR A 440 8.14 17.92 42.03
N THR A 441 9.30 18.50 41.72
CA THR A 441 10.68 18.02 41.95
C THR A 441 11.30 17.19 40.83
N SER A 442 12.13 17.85 40.03
CA SER A 442 13.27 17.22 39.37
C SER A 442 14.52 17.98 39.79
N THR A 443 14.96 17.76 41.03
CA THR A 443 16.41 17.74 41.25
C THR A 443 16.89 16.47 40.55
N ALA A 444 17.85 16.63 39.64
CA ALA A 444 18.29 15.62 38.68
C ALA A 444 18.90 14.31 39.26
N ASN A 445 18.58 13.91 40.50
CA ASN A 445 19.20 12.79 41.20
C ASN A 445 18.24 12.00 42.12
N GLN A 446 16.93 12.00 41.87
CA GLN A 446 16.04 10.99 42.46
C GLN A 446 15.33 10.20 41.37
N SER A 447 15.97 9.09 41.03
CA SER A 447 15.40 7.93 40.38
C SER A 447 14.08 7.52 41.05
N THR A 448 12.94 7.78 40.40
CA THR A 448 11.80 6.88 40.52
C THR A 448 12.13 5.63 39.70
N GLU A 449 12.90 4.72 40.31
CA GLU A 449 12.98 3.35 39.84
C GLU A 449 11.55 2.76 39.76
N SER A 450 11.22 2.19 38.59
CA SER A 450 10.34 1.02 38.40
C SER A 450 8.89 1.13 37.88
N SER A 451 8.41 2.23 37.29
CA SER A 451 7.22 2.07 36.42
C SER A 451 7.34 2.85 35.11
N GLY A 452 7.31 2.12 33.99
CA GLY A 452 7.16 2.72 32.66
C GLY A 452 5.78 3.36 32.48
N PRO A 453 5.46 3.90 31.28
CA PRO A 453 4.18 4.55 31.03
C PRO A 453 3.00 3.65 31.40
N ARG A 454 2.06 4.16 32.22
CA ARG A 454 0.88 3.41 32.71
C ARG A 454 -0.02 2.89 31.58
N GLN A 455 0.08 3.49 30.40
CA GLN A 455 -0.67 3.17 29.20
C GLN A 455 -0.22 1.86 28.58
N LEU A 456 1.03 1.44 28.81
CA LEU A 456 1.64 0.27 28.21
C LEU A 456 1.68 -0.92 29.17
N ARG A 457 0.97 -1.99 28.80
CA ARG A 457 0.93 -3.26 29.53
C ARG A 457 1.81 -4.31 28.87
N TYR A 458 2.46 -5.13 29.70
CA TYR A 458 3.16 -6.35 29.29
C TYR A 458 2.23 -7.55 29.39
N GLN A 459 2.20 -8.40 28.36
CA GLN A 459 1.58 -9.72 28.44
C GLN A 459 2.46 -10.76 27.77
N ASP A 460 2.59 -11.91 28.42
CA ASP A 460 3.30 -13.08 27.91
C ASP A 460 2.27 -14.18 27.58
N LEU A 461 2.01 -14.40 26.29
CA LEU A 461 0.88 -15.20 25.79
C LEU A 461 1.24 -16.39 24.87
N PRO A 462 2.46 -16.98 24.84
CA PRO A 462 2.77 -18.10 23.96
C PRO A 462 1.94 -19.36 24.29
N ALA A 463 1.43 -19.49 25.51
CA ALA A 463 0.55 -20.59 25.91
C ALA A 463 -0.92 -20.39 25.49
N VAL A 464 -1.30 -19.18 25.02
CA VAL A 464 -2.69 -18.77 24.75
C VAL A 464 -2.90 -18.44 23.27
N LEU A 465 -1.93 -17.78 22.65
CA LEU A 465 -2.00 -17.31 21.28
C LEU A 465 -1.11 -18.16 20.35
N PRO A 466 -1.47 -18.27 19.05
CA PRO A 466 -0.60 -18.91 18.07
C PRO A 466 0.74 -18.18 17.96
N SER A 467 1.78 -18.90 17.55
CA SER A 467 3.07 -18.32 17.22
C SER A 467 2.95 -17.32 16.06
N LEU A 468 3.93 -16.41 15.94
CA LEU A 468 3.93 -15.45 14.84
C LEU A 468 4.01 -16.15 13.49
N ALA A 469 4.71 -17.28 13.40
CA ALA A 469 4.82 -18.07 12.18
C ALA A 469 3.46 -18.66 11.77
N GLU A 470 2.66 -19.15 12.72
CA GLU A 470 1.30 -19.65 12.46
C GLU A 470 0.37 -18.51 12.04
N LEU A 471 0.43 -17.36 12.70
CA LEU A 471 -0.34 -16.18 12.32
C LEU A 471 0.03 -15.70 10.91
N ARG A 472 1.33 -15.67 10.57
CA ARG A 472 1.81 -15.31 9.24
C ARG A 472 1.33 -16.30 8.18
N ALA A 473 1.41 -17.61 8.47
CA ALA A 473 0.91 -18.66 7.57
C ALA A 473 -0.61 -18.58 7.37
N GLY A 474 -1.35 -18.16 8.40
CA GLY A 474 -2.80 -17.92 8.33
C GLY A 474 -3.21 -16.55 7.76
N GLY A 475 -2.27 -15.68 7.37
CA GLY A 475 -2.58 -14.36 6.80
C GLY A 475 -2.99 -13.29 7.82
N PHE A 476 -2.63 -13.47 9.10
CA PHE A 476 -2.92 -12.52 10.20
C PHE A 476 -4.42 -12.17 10.32
N LEU A 477 -5.32 -13.15 10.26
CA LEU A 477 -6.75 -12.88 10.24
C LEU A 477 -7.22 -12.08 11.46
N CYS A 478 -8.21 -11.20 11.26
CA CYS A 478 -8.88 -10.52 12.37
C CYS A 478 -9.56 -11.52 13.32
N SER A 479 -9.91 -12.70 12.82
CA SER A 479 -10.54 -13.82 13.55
C SER A 479 -9.54 -14.77 14.22
N SER A 480 -8.22 -14.59 14.06
CA SER A 480 -7.21 -15.51 14.61
C SER A 480 -7.25 -15.67 16.13
N PHE A 481 -7.74 -14.65 16.84
CA PHE A 481 -7.97 -14.67 18.29
C PHE A 481 -8.96 -13.56 18.68
N VAL A 482 -9.53 -13.67 19.87
CA VAL A 482 -10.47 -12.68 20.41
C VAL A 482 -9.73 -11.41 20.80
N ASP A 483 -10.22 -10.24 20.38
CA ASP A 483 -9.56 -8.94 20.60
C ASP A 483 -9.34 -8.63 22.10
N ASP A 484 -10.26 -9.06 22.98
CA ASP A 484 -10.16 -8.85 24.43
C ASP A 484 -8.94 -9.54 25.08
N ILE A 485 -8.38 -10.58 24.44
CA ILE A 485 -7.17 -11.25 24.94
C ILE A 485 -5.97 -10.32 24.84
N VAL A 486 -5.86 -9.55 23.75
CA VAL A 486 -4.67 -8.75 23.42
C VAL A 486 -4.77 -7.28 23.85
N LEU A 487 -5.97 -6.76 24.09
CA LEU A 487 -6.22 -5.50 24.79
C LEU A 487 -7.72 -5.39 25.10
N SER A 488 -8.13 -5.74 26.32
CA SER A 488 -9.54 -5.61 26.70
C SER A 488 -9.93 -4.16 26.98
N SER A 489 -11.01 -3.72 26.32
CA SER A 489 -11.56 -2.38 26.46
C SER A 489 -13.03 -2.34 26.01
N PRO A 490 -13.92 -1.59 26.70
CA PRO A 490 -15.28 -1.39 26.19
C PRO A 490 -15.24 -0.60 24.87
N LEU A 491 -16.17 -0.94 23.95
CA LEU A 491 -16.33 -0.22 22.68
C LEU A 491 -16.46 1.28 22.91
N ALA A 492 -17.39 1.66 23.80
CA ALA A 492 -17.64 3.03 24.23
C ALA A 492 -17.17 3.18 25.69
N PRO A 493 -16.06 3.88 25.96
CA PRO A 493 -15.57 4.04 27.31
C PRO A 493 -16.40 5.05 28.12
N PRO A 494 -16.60 4.81 29.42
CA PRO A 494 -17.12 5.85 30.31
C PRO A 494 -16.09 6.96 30.44
N LEU A 495 -16.53 8.22 30.38
CA LEU A 495 -15.67 9.37 30.67
C LEU A 495 -15.54 9.56 32.20
N PRO A 496 -14.36 9.90 32.73
CA PRO A 496 -13.13 10.22 32.02
C PRO A 496 -12.42 8.98 31.45
N ALA A 497 -11.99 9.06 30.19
CA ALA A 497 -11.35 7.95 29.45
C ALA A 497 -9.92 8.31 29.05
N ASP A 498 -9.03 7.32 28.96
CA ASP A 498 -7.67 7.52 28.44
C ASP A 498 -7.72 7.88 26.96
N VAL A 499 -6.86 8.81 26.53
CA VAL A 499 -6.73 9.14 25.11
C VAL A 499 -6.02 8.03 24.35
N PHE A 500 -5.07 7.36 25.00
CA PHE A 500 -4.25 6.29 24.44
C PHE A 500 -4.05 5.16 25.45
N MET A 501 -4.22 3.92 25.00
CA MET A 501 -3.90 2.70 25.74
C MET A 501 -3.20 1.72 24.82
N THR A 502 -2.27 0.93 25.36
CA THR A 502 -1.55 -0.05 24.57
C THR A 502 -1.13 -1.28 25.37
N GLN A 503 -0.99 -2.41 24.70
CA GLN A 503 -0.51 -3.65 25.28
C GLN A 503 0.46 -4.33 24.32
N ALA A 504 1.65 -4.66 24.81
CA ALA A 504 2.62 -5.47 24.12
C ALA A 504 2.37 -6.94 24.50
N ASN A 505 1.95 -7.73 23.53
CA ASN A 505 1.61 -9.14 23.71
C ASN A 505 2.70 -10.00 23.08
N PHE A 506 3.51 -10.63 23.91
CA PHE A 506 4.61 -11.48 23.46
C PHE A 506 4.13 -12.90 23.18
N ILE A 507 4.57 -13.44 22.05
CA ILE A 507 4.23 -14.77 21.55
C ILE A 507 5.49 -15.43 20.98
N ASP A 508 5.41 -16.72 20.68
CA ASP A 508 6.53 -17.43 20.06
C ASP A 508 6.96 -16.76 18.74
N GLY A 509 8.18 -16.23 18.74
CA GLY A 509 8.81 -15.56 17.60
C GLY A 509 8.34 -14.13 17.31
N GLY A 510 7.52 -13.51 18.16
CA GLY A 510 6.91 -12.22 17.85
C GLY A 510 6.38 -11.39 19.02
N CYS A 511 6.01 -10.15 18.71
CA CYS A 511 5.26 -9.25 19.58
C CYS A 511 4.06 -8.68 18.81
N ILE A 512 2.85 -8.81 19.37
CA ILE A 512 1.65 -8.14 18.88
C ILE A 512 1.45 -6.89 19.72
N LEU A 513 1.77 -5.73 19.14
CA LEU A 513 1.56 -4.43 19.77
C LEU A 513 0.16 -3.94 19.41
N VAL A 514 -0.70 -3.82 20.41
CA VAL A 514 -2.09 -3.38 20.24
C VAL A 514 -2.25 -1.99 20.83
N ILE A 515 -2.91 -1.10 20.10
CA ILE A 515 -3.23 0.26 20.55
C ILE A 515 -4.74 0.48 20.49
N ASN A 516 -5.25 1.22 21.48
CA ASN A 516 -6.58 1.81 21.48
C ASN A 516 -6.43 3.32 21.62
N LEU A 517 -6.95 4.06 20.66
CA LEU A 517 -6.98 5.52 20.66
C LEU A 517 -8.42 6.00 20.76
N HIS A 518 -8.67 7.00 21.59
CA HIS A 518 -10.01 7.54 21.73
C HIS A 518 -10.40 8.31 20.46
N HIS A 519 -11.50 7.92 19.80
CA HIS A 519 -11.82 8.40 18.47
C HIS A 519 -12.21 9.89 18.45
N GLN A 520 -12.76 10.43 19.55
CA GLN A 520 -12.92 11.87 19.78
C GLN A 520 -11.61 12.66 19.97
N PHE A 521 -10.46 12.05 19.69
CA PHE A 521 -9.18 12.75 19.74
C PHE A 521 -8.25 12.38 18.57
N PHE A 522 -8.30 11.15 18.08
CA PHE A 522 -7.52 10.71 16.92
C PHE A 522 -8.42 10.00 15.90
N ASP A 523 -8.22 10.31 14.63
CA ASP A 523 -8.68 9.47 13.53
C ASP A 523 -7.61 8.42 13.15
N GLY A 524 -7.89 7.61 12.13
CA GLY A 524 -6.95 6.58 11.67
C GLY A 524 -5.62 7.15 11.17
N THR A 525 -5.60 8.34 10.57
CA THR A 525 -4.36 9.02 10.15
C THR A 525 -3.53 9.43 11.37
N GLY A 526 -4.18 10.02 12.38
CA GLY A 526 -3.55 10.33 13.66
C GLY A 526 -2.96 9.10 14.36
N ALA A 527 -3.65 7.96 14.28
CA ALA A 527 -3.16 6.69 14.85
C ALA A 527 -1.83 6.21 14.24
N ILE A 528 -1.70 6.29 12.91
CA ILE A 528 -0.45 5.93 12.21
C ILE A 528 0.68 6.88 12.58
N MET A 529 0.39 8.18 12.73
CA MET A 529 1.39 9.16 13.15
C MET A 529 1.89 8.91 14.58
N VAL A 530 1.00 8.51 15.50
CA VAL A 530 1.40 8.12 16.87
C VAL A 530 2.33 6.91 16.84
N MET A 531 2.05 5.90 16.02
CA MET A 531 2.91 4.73 15.89
C MET A 531 4.27 5.06 15.25
N ARG A 532 4.30 5.94 14.24
CA ARG A 532 5.54 6.42 13.63
C ARG A 532 6.39 7.18 14.65
N LEU A 533 5.79 8.13 15.38
CA LEU A 533 6.46 8.86 16.45
C LEU A 533 7.05 7.91 17.49
N TRP A 534 6.28 6.91 17.92
CA TRP A 534 6.76 5.94 18.89
C TRP A 534 7.93 5.12 18.35
N GLY A 535 7.88 4.67 17.08
CA GLY A 535 9.00 3.99 16.44
C GLY A 535 10.26 4.85 16.37
N ASP A 536 10.15 6.12 15.98
CA ASP A 536 11.28 7.06 15.94
C ASP A 536 11.87 7.28 17.33
N CYS A 537 11.02 7.54 18.34
CA CYS A 537 11.44 7.68 19.74
C CYS A 537 12.06 6.39 20.31
N TYR A 538 11.58 5.22 19.90
CA TYR A 538 12.18 3.94 20.27
C TYR A 538 13.62 3.86 19.78
N ARG A 539 13.85 4.15 18.49
CA ARG A 539 15.19 4.11 17.87
C ARG A 539 16.11 5.18 18.46
N TYR A 540 15.60 6.39 18.66
CA TYR A 540 16.33 7.47 19.32
C TYR A 540 16.78 7.09 20.74
N ALA A 541 15.89 6.47 21.53
CA ALA A 541 16.20 5.99 22.87
C ALA A 541 17.29 4.91 22.90
N GLN A 542 17.56 4.25 21.76
CA GLN A 542 18.66 3.27 21.61
C GLN A 542 19.95 3.90 21.07
N GLY A 543 19.99 5.22 20.91
CA GLY A 543 21.18 5.95 20.44
C GLY A 543 21.24 6.18 18.93
N GLU A 544 20.18 5.87 18.18
CA GLU A 544 20.09 6.24 16.76
C GLU A 544 19.81 7.75 16.63
N VAL A 545 20.86 8.56 16.54
CA VAL A 545 20.76 10.03 16.50
C VAL A 545 20.02 10.54 15.26
N SER A 546 19.99 9.76 14.17
CA SER A 546 19.23 10.08 12.95
C SER A 546 17.71 9.87 13.08
N ALA A 547 17.24 9.16 14.11
CA ALA A 547 15.82 8.91 14.34
C ALA A 547 15.16 10.13 15.01
N THR A 548 15.18 11.27 14.33
CA THR A 548 14.58 12.50 14.84
C THR A 548 13.09 12.58 14.49
N CYS A 549 12.36 13.37 15.28
CA CYS A 549 10.94 13.65 15.05
C CYS A 549 10.73 14.97 14.29
N ASP A 550 11.70 15.40 13.47
CA ASP A 550 11.69 16.71 12.80
C ASP A 550 10.55 16.84 11.78
N TRP A 551 9.98 15.72 11.32
CA TRP A 551 8.81 15.67 10.46
C TRP A 551 7.52 16.10 11.18
N LEU A 552 7.50 16.12 12.52
CA LEU A 552 6.34 16.46 13.32
C LEU A 552 6.27 17.97 13.56
N ASP A 553 5.27 18.63 12.94
CA ASP A 553 5.04 20.05 13.19
C ASP A 553 4.59 20.29 14.65
N LYS A 554 5.06 21.36 15.29
CA LYS A 554 4.70 21.72 16.67
C LYS A 554 3.21 22.01 16.85
N GLN A 555 2.48 22.32 15.77
CA GLN A 555 1.04 22.58 15.76
C GLN A 555 0.20 21.33 15.47
N SER A 556 0.82 20.16 15.32
CA SER A 556 0.15 18.90 14.93
C SER A 556 -1.00 18.47 15.84
N LEU A 557 -0.98 18.89 17.10
CA LEU A 557 -2.03 18.61 18.09
C LEU A 557 -2.84 19.83 18.51
N ASN A 558 -2.55 21.00 17.95
CA ASN A 558 -3.29 22.20 18.28
C ASN A 558 -4.71 22.12 17.68
N ARG A 559 -5.69 21.81 18.54
CA ARG A 559 -7.11 21.63 18.16
C ARG A 559 -7.80 22.92 17.72
N ASN A 560 -7.14 24.06 17.86
CA ASN A 560 -7.64 25.34 17.37
C ASN A 560 -7.17 25.66 15.94
N ILE A 561 -6.22 24.91 15.37
CA ILE A 561 -5.74 25.17 14.00
C ILE A 561 -6.88 25.12 12.97
N PRO A 562 -7.81 24.13 13.00
CA PRO A 562 -8.95 24.16 12.08
C PRO A 562 -9.77 25.44 12.18
N GLN A 563 -10.03 25.91 13.41
CA GLN A 563 -10.75 27.17 13.66
C GLN A 563 -10.01 28.38 13.09
N ILE A 564 -8.72 28.50 13.41
CA ILE A 564 -7.87 29.61 12.99
C ILE A 564 -7.81 29.69 11.46
N LEU A 565 -7.63 28.55 10.79
CA LEU A 565 -7.54 28.50 9.33
C LEU A 565 -8.89 28.78 8.67
N HIS A 566 -9.99 28.28 9.23
CA HIS A 566 -11.35 28.59 8.75
C HIS A 566 -11.66 30.11 8.83
N GLU A 567 -11.23 30.77 9.91
CA GLU A 567 -11.34 32.23 10.06
C GLU A 567 -10.40 32.99 9.11
N LEU A 568 -9.12 32.61 9.09
CA LEU A 568 -8.07 33.27 8.32
C LEU A 568 -8.35 33.25 6.82
N GLU A 569 -8.88 32.13 6.31
CA GLU A 569 -9.17 31.94 4.89
C GLU A 569 -10.57 32.44 4.49
N GLY A 570 -11.31 33.05 5.43
CA GLY A 570 -12.56 33.76 5.14
C GLY A 570 -13.78 32.86 4.91
N PHE A 571 -13.77 31.64 5.46
CA PHE A 571 -14.87 30.69 5.30
C PHE A 571 -15.98 30.84 6.35
N VAL A 572 -15.83 31.74 7.31
CA VAL A 572 -16.84 32.00 8.35
C VAL A 572 -18.14 32.49 7.73
N LYS A 573 -19.21 31.72 7.93
CA LYS A 573 -20.57 32.01 7.46
C LYS A 573 -21.57 31.84 8.60
N GLN A 574 -22.74 32.48 8.47
CA GLN A 574 -23.87 32.17 9.33
C GLN A 574 -24.49 30.83 8.91
N VAL A 575 -25.05 30.08 9.87
CA VAL A 575 -25.59 28.72 9.63
C VAL A 575 -26.70 28.72 8.59
N ASP A 576 -27.51 29.78 8.52
CA ASP A 576 -28.58 29.95 7.53
C ASP A 576 -28.08 30.20 6.09
N GLN A 577 -26.79 30.54 5.94
CA GLN A 577 -26.13 30.72 4.64
C GLN A 577 -25.47 29.43 4.15
N VAL A 578 -25.37 28.41 4.99
CA VAL A 578 -24.81 27.11 4.63
C VAL A 578 -25.87 26.27 3.92
N ASP A 579 -25.49 25.58 2.85
CA ASP A 579 -26.38 24.63 2.17
C ASP A 579 -26.81 23.53 3.16
N LYS A 580 -28.13 23.32 3.30
CA LYS A 580 -28.69 22.33 4.23
C LYS A 580 -28.28 20.91 3.87
N ASN A 581 -27.96 20.63 2.61
CA ASN A 581 -27.53 19.29 2.20
C ASN A 581 -26.15 18.91 2.78
N VAL A 582 -25.38 19.86 3.32
CA VAL A 582 -24.13 19.59 4.04
C VAL A 582 -24.35 18.74 5.30
N TRP A 583 -25.53 18.79 5.91
CA TRP A 583 -25.91 17.88 7.01
C TRP A 583 -25.82 16.40 6.60
N GLY A 584 -25.90 16.08 5.30
CA GLY A 584 -25.71 14.73 4.76
C GLY A 584 -24.29 14.19 4.88
N PHE A 585 -23.30 15.04 5.15
CA PHE A 585 -21.87 14.69 5.21
C PHE A 585 -21.29 14.58 6.62
N ILE A 586 -22.10 14.86 7.66
CA ILE A 586 -21.71 14.78 9.07
C ILE A 586 -22.62 13.82 9.84
N ASP A 587 -22.21 13.41 11.03
CA ASP A 587 -22.92 12.38 11.82
C ASP A 587 -24.02 12.93 12.74
N PHE A 588 -24.34 14.20 12.57
CA PHE A 588 -25.42 14.89 13.29
C PHE A 588 -26.58 15.23 12.36
N PRO A 589 -27.83 15.09 12.84
CA PRO A 589 -28.98 15.63 12.12
C PRO A 589 -29.04 17.16 12.22
N ASP A 590 -29.78 17.79 11.31
CA ASP A 590 -30.13 19.21 11.43
C ASP A 590 -30.92 19.43 12.74
N PRO A 591 -30.44 20.30 13.66
CA PRO A 591 -31.13 20.60 14.91
C PRO A 591 -32.58 21.03 14.71
N VAL A 592 -32.87 21.78 13.64
CA VAL A 592 -34.22 22.31 13.34
C VAL A 592 -35.20 21.18 12.98
N GLU A 593 -34.71 20.11 12.35
CA GLU A 593 -35.52 18.92 12.06
C GLU A 593 -35.81 18.11 13.32
N THR A 594 -34.88 18.09 14.27
CA THR A 594 -35.05 17.33 15.53
C THR A 594 -36.02 17.95 16.53
N GLU A 595 -36.27 19.26 16.46
CA GLU A 595 -37.19 19.97 17.38
C GLU A 595 -38.65 19.92 16.95
N ASN A 596 -38.93 19.92 15.64
CA ASN A 596 -40.29 20.06 15.12
C ASN A 596 -41.04 18.74 14.86
N GLY A 597 -40.39 17.57 15.06
CA GLY A 597 -41.01 16.26 14.86
C GLY A 597 -41.62 16.01 13.48
N THR A 598 -41.34 16.89 12.51
CA THR A 598 -41.98 16.93 11.20
C THR A 598 -40.88 17.02 10.16
N GLN A 599 -40.87 16.06 9.23
CA GLN A 599 -40.06 16.13 8.02
C GLN A 599 -40.49 17.38 7.23
N VAL A 600 -39.68 18.43 7.28
CA VAL A 600 -39.89 19.59 6.41
C VAL A 600 -39.46 19.14 5.03
N LYS A 601 -40.42 18.98 4.10
CA LYS A 601 -40.12 18.83 2.67
C LYS A 601 -39.09 19.90 2.30
N ALA A 602 -37.94 19.46 1.80
CA ALA A 602 -36.84 20.31 1.37
C ALA A 602 -37.41 21.54 0.63
N SER A 603 -37.15 22.74 1.17
CA SER A 603 -37.34 23.94 0.39
C SER A 603 -36.41 23.79 -0.82
N ILE A 604 -37.00 23.69 -2.01
CA ILE A 604 -36.32 23.68 -3.30
C ILE A 604 -35.65 25.06 -3.44
N ASN A 605 -34.49 25.22 -2.83
CA ASN A 605 -33.50 26.20 -3.25
C ASN A 605 -32.42 25.42 -4.01
N GLU A 606 -31.82 26.08 -5.00
CA GLU A 606 -30.86 25.57 -6.00
C GLU A 606 -29.58 24.96 -5.37
N SER A 607 -29.71 23.88 -4.60
CA SER A 607 -28.56 23.13 -4.06
C SER A 607 -27.92 22.32 -5.17
N THR A 608 -26.59 22.43 -5.27
CA THR A 608 -25.76 21.59 -6.15
C THR A 608 -25.30 20.30 -5.48
N LEU A 609 -25.65 20.11 -4.20
CA LEU A 609 -25.31 18.92 -3.42
C LEU A 609 -26.45 17.90 -3.48
N PRO A 610 -26.13 16.60 -3.35
CA PRO A 610 -27.16 15.56 -3.27
C PRO A 610 -28.03 15.77 -2.02
N PRO A 611 -29.32 15.38 -2.07
CA PRO A 611 -30.20 15.48 -0.91
C PRO A 611 -29.68 14.63 0.26
N VAL A 612 -29.93 15.09 1.48
CA VAL A 612 -29.55 14.37 2.72
C VAL A 612 -30.16 12.96 2.71
N PRO A 613 -29.35 11.89 2.81
CA PRO A 613 -29.86 10.53 2.86
C PRO A 613 -30.78 10.31 4.09
N LEU A 614 -31.93 9.68 3.85
CA LEU A 614 -32.89 9.37 4.89
C LEU A 614 -32.65 7.96 5.43
N PHE A 615 -32.46 7.85 6.74
CA PHE A 615 -32.39 6.57 7.44
C PHE A 615 -32.91 6.72 8.88
N PRO A 616 -33.38 5.64 9.54
CA PRO A 616 -33.83 5.69 10.92
C PRO A 616 -32.70 6.15 11.85
N ARG A 617 -32.86 7.32 12.47
CA ARG A 617 -31.85 7.87 13.38
C ARG A 617 -31.88 7.12 14.72
N LYS A 618 -30.71 6.66 15.17
CA LYS A 618 -30.51 5.99 16.46
C LYS A 618 -29.58 6.85 17.31
N PHE A 619 -30.08 7.37 18.44
CA PHE A 619 -29.31 8.25 19.35
C PHE A 619 -28.81 7.53 20.60
N GLU A 620 -29.10 6.25 20.76
CA GLU A 620 -28.54 5.43 21.83
C GLU A 620 -27.11 5.03 21.45
N TRP A 621 -26.14 5.46 22.26
CA TRP A 621 -24.73 5.16 22.07
C TRP A 621 -24.14 4.44 23.29
N PRO A 622 -23.46 3.29 23.13
CA PRO A 622 -23.37 2.51 21.89
C PRO A 622 -24.74 1.93 21.48
N PRO A 623 -24.94 1.55 20.21
CA PRO A 623 -26.18 0.90 19.76
C PRO A 623 -26.55 -0.29 20.66
N THR A 624 -27.84 -0.42 21.01
CA THR A 624 -28.33 -1.57 21.78
C THR A 624 -28.02 -2.87 21.04
N ARG A 625 -27.43 -3.84 21.75
CA ARG A 625 -27.20 -5.17 21.18
C ARG A 625 -28.57 -5.83 20.90
N PRO A 626 -28.79 -6.44 19.73
CA PRO A 626 -29.99 -7.21 19.44
C PRO A 626 -30.26 -8.28 20.48
N THR A 627 -31.53 -8.43 20.81
CA THR A 627 -32.06 -9.33 21.86
C THR A 627 -31.71 -10.80 21.65
N HIS A 628 -31.37 -11.21 20.42
CA HIS A 628 -31.12 -12.61 20.04
C HIS A 628 -29.65 -13.07 20.16
N ASN A 629 -28.73 -12.24 20.66
CA ASN A 629 -27.36 -12.65 21.01
C ASN A 629 -26.58 -13.35 19.87
N ARG A 630 -26.85 -13.01 18.59
CA ARG A 630 -26.12 -13.50 17.40
C ARG A 630 -25.14 -12.42 16.90
N PRO A 631 -23.91 -12.32 17.44
CA PRO A 631 -22.95 -11.35 16.94
C PRO A 631 -22.45 -11.74 15.55
N MET A 632 -22.18 -10.75 14.71
CA MET A 632 -21.46 -10.97 13.46
C MET A 632 -20.04 -11.43 13.74
N LYS A 633 -19.51 -12.28 12.86
CA LYS A 633 -18.10 -12.67 12.87
C LYS A 633 -17.33 -11.91 11.80
N SER A 634 -16.04 -11.75 12.03
CA SER A 634 -15.11 -11.20 11.05
C SER A 634 -14.86 -12.25 9.97
N SER A 635 -15.27 -11.96 8.74
CA SER A 635 -15.00 -12.78 7.56
C SER A 635 -14.03 -12.06 6.66
N THR A 636 -12.86 -12.66 6.42
CA THR A 636 -11.75 -12.06 5.71
C THR A 636 -11.64 -12.64 4.32
N PHE A 637 -11.46 -11.76 3.34
CA PHE A 637 -11.35 -12.09 1.94
C PHE A 637 -10.10 -11.47 1.34
N VAL A 638 -9.51 -12.17 0.38
CA VAL A 638 -8.40 -11.68 -0.43
C VAL A 638 -8.82 -11.63 -1.89
N MET A 639 -8.54 -10.50 -2.52
CA MET A 639 -8.56 -10.31 -3.96
C MET A 639 -7.09 -10.29 -4.43
N PRO A 640 -6.60 -11.37 -5.07
CA PRO A 640 -5.24 -11.41 -5.59
C PRO A 640 -4.99 -10.27 -6.59
N ALA A 641 -3.75 -9.82 -6.74
CA ALA A 641 -3.40 -8.69 -7.62
C ALA A 641 -3.91 -8.88 -9.06
N GLU A 642 -3.81 -10.11 -9.60
CA GLU A 642 -4.36 -10.46 -10.91
C GLU A 642 -5.88 -10.24 -11.02
N MET A 643 -6.61 -10.43 -9.92
CA MET A 643 -8.06 -10.24 -9.86
C MET A 643 -8.43 -8.78 -9.62
N VAL A 644 -7.59 -8.01 -8.92
CA VAL A 644 -7.73 -6.55 -8.85
C VAL A 644 -7.61 -5.95 -10.25
N GLU A 645 -6.59 -6.37 -11.00
CA GLU A 645 -6.39 -5.94 -12.39
C GLU A 645 -7.54 -6.40 -13.28
N GLN A 646 -7.98 -7.66 -13.16
CA GLN A 646 -9.10 -8.16 -13.95
C GLN A 646 -10.40 -7.40 -13.65
N LEU A 647 -10.71 -7.13 -12.39
CA LEU A 647 -11.89 -6.35 -12.01
C LEU A 647 -11.82 -4.93 -12.60
N TRP A 648 -10.64 -4.31 -12.56
CA TRP A 648 -10.42 -3.01 -13.17
C TRP A 648 -10.65 -3.03 -14.70
N GLN A 649 -10.11 -4.03 -15.40
CA GLN A 649 -10.33 -4.22 -16.84
C GLN A 649 -11.81 -4.47 -17.18
N ASP A 650 -12.50 -5.30 -16.39
CA ASP A 650 -13.92 -5.57 -16.57
C ASP A 650 -14.78 -4.30 -16.42
N VAL A 651 -14.43 -3.41 -15.48
CA VAL A 651 -15.09 -2.10 -15.33
C VAL A 651 -14.77 -1.17 -16.49
N LEU A 652 -13.52 -1.11 -16.94
CA LEU A 652 -13.16 -0.27 -18.10
C LEU A 652 -13.81 -0.72 -19.41
N ALA A 653 -14.06 -2.02 -19.54
CA ALA A 653 -14.75 -2.59 -20.71
C ALA A 653 -16.27 -2.38 -20.66
N ASP A 654 -16.83 -1.96 -19.52
CA ASP A 654 -18.26 -1.72 -19.36
C ASP A 654 -18.64 -0.36 -19.97
N PRO A 655 -19.42 -0.34 -21.07
CA PRO A 655 -19.82 0.91 -21.72
C PRO A 655 -20.74 1.78 -20.85
N THR A 656 -21.33 1.23 -19.78
CA THR A 656 -22.18 1.95 -18.85
C THR A 656 -21.40 2.62 -17.71
N ALA A 657 -20.10 2.35 -17.59
CA ALA A 657 -19.22 2.85 -16.53
C ALA A 657 -18.30 3.98 -17.03
N GLU A 658 -18.82 4.88 -17.87
CA GLU A 658 -18.03 5.93 -18.52
C GLU A 658 -17.34 6.85 -17.48
N GLY A 659 -16.01 6.98 -17.59
CA GLY A 659 -15.20 7.87 -16.75
C GLY A 659 -14.70 7.29 -15.42
N VAL A 660 -15.06 6.05 -15.05
CA VAL A 660 -14.57 5.42 -13.81
C VAL A 660 -13.21 4.74 -14.04
N THR A 661 -12.13 5.35 -13.53
CA THR A 661 -10.77 4.78 -13.62
C THR A 661 -10.16 4.43 -12.27
N SER A 662 -10.79 4.83 -11.17
CA SER A 662 -10.23 4.71 -9.82
C SER A 662 -10.36 3.29 -9.27
N VAL A 663 -9.22 2.63 -9.04
CA VAL A 663 -9.16 1.32 -8.37
C VAL A 663 -9.82 1.37 -6.98
N GLY A 664 -9.67 2.49 -6.27
CA GLY A 664 -10.27 2.71 -4.96
C GLY A 664 -11.79 2.68 -4.98
N ASP A 665 -12.42 3.35 -5.94
CA ASP A 665 -13.88 3.34 -6.09
C ASP A 665 -14.39 1.98 -6.53
N ILE A 666 -13.67 1.33 -7.46
CA ILE A 666 -14.06 0.02 -8.00
C ILE A 666 -14.07 -1.04 -6.89
N ILE A 667 -13.05 -1.06 -6.03
CA ILE A 667 -12.99 -2.00 -4.89
C ILE A 667 -14.09 -1.67 -3.88
N GLN A 668 -14.29 -0.41 -3.52
CA GLN A 668 -15.33 -0.01 -2.56
C GLN A 668 -16.74 -0.33 -3.09
N ALA A 669 -16.99 -0.10 -4.39
CA ALA A 669 -18.23 -0.45 -5.06
C ALA A 669 -18.47 -1.96 -5.06
N PHE A 670 -17.43 -2.74 -5.37
CA PHE A 670 -17.48 -4.20 -5.30
C PHE A 670 -17.82 -4.69 -3.89
N VAL A 671 -17.10 -4.21 -2.87
CA VAL A 671 -17.33 -4.60 -1.46
C VAL A 671 -18.74 -4.20 -1.00
N TRP A 672 -19.19 -2.98 -1.32
CA TRP A 672 -20.54 -2.52 -0.98
C TRP A 672 -21.60 -3.39 -1.62
N ARG A 673 -21.54 -3.56 -2.95
CA ARG A 673 -22.48 -4.38 -3.72
C ARG A 673 -22.55 -5.80 -3.17
N SER A 674 -21.41 -6.46 -3.01
CA SER A 674 -21.37 -7.86 -2.55
C SER A 674 -21.94 -8.02 -1.13
N ALA A 675 -21.59 -7.12 -0.21
CA ALA A 675 -22.08 -7.19 1.17
C ALA A 675 -23.59 -6.93 1.29
N ILE A 676 -24.16 -6.05 0.45
CA ILE A 676 -25.61 -5.81 0.42
C ILE A 676 -26.34 -6.94 -0.31
N LYS A 677 -25.79 -7.44 -1.42
CA LYS A 677 -26.39 -8.54 -2.20
C LYS A 677 -26.50 -9.84 -1.39
N ALA A 678 -25.47 -10.16 -0.59
CA ALA A 678 -25.53 -11.30 0.33
C ALA A 678 -26.61 -11.15 1.40
N ARG A 679 -26.72 -9.96 1.99
CA ARG A 679 -27.78 -9.64 2.98
C ARG A 679 -29.17 -9.69 2.37
N TYR A 680 -29.33 -9.12 1.18
CA TYR A 680 -30.57 -9.13 0.43
C TYR A 680 -31.00 -10.55 0.07
N HIS A 681 -30.06 -11.40 -0.35
CA HIS A 681 -30.32 -12.82 -0.59
C HIS A 681 -30.85 -13.51 0.67
N VAL A 682 -30.20 -13.33 1.82
CA VAL A 682 -30.67 -13.89 3.10
C VAL A 682 -32.06 -13.36 3.49
N ALA A 683 -32.28 -12.04 3.37
CA ALA A 683 -33.57 -11.41 3.69
C ALA A 683 -34.71 -11.96 2.82
N THR A 684 -34.50 -12.05 1.52
CA THR A 684 -35.55 -12.46 0.57
C THR A 684 -35.75 -13.97 0.50
N HIS A 685 -34.67 -14.76 0.46
CA HIS A 685 -34.75 -16.21 0.19
C HIS A 685 -34.86 -17.06 1.48
N LEU A 686 -34.28 -16.60 2.59
CA LEU A 686 -34.32 -17.34 3.85
C LEU A 686 -35.36 -16.77 4.83
N ARG A 687 -35.56 -15.45 4.84
CA ARG A 687 -36.51 -14.78 5.75
C ARG A 687 -37.82 -14.37 5.09
N CYS A 688 -37.94 -14.50 3.76
CA CYS A 688 -39.12 -14.11 3.00
C CYS A 688 -39.54 -12.64 3.20
N GLU A 689 -38.56 -11.76 3.44
CA GLU A 689 -38.77 -10.32 3.56
C GLU A 689 -38.99 -9.70 2.16
N THR A 690 -39.84 -8.69 2.11
CA THR A 690 -40.12 -7.89 0.90
C THR A 690 -39.53 -6.50 1.06
N PHE A 691 -39.08 -5.92 -0.05
CA PHE A 691 -38.47 -4.59 -0.10
C PHE A 691 -39.30 -3.70 -1.01
N ASP A 692 -39.53 -2.46 -0.60
CA ASP A 692 -40.19 -1.46 -1.45
C ASP A 692 -39.21 -0.98 -2.55
N ASP A 693 -39.75 -0.55 -3.70
CA ASP A 693 -38.94 -0.13 -4.85
C ASP A 693 -38.06 1.11 -4.54
N ASP A 694 -38.45 1.91 -3.55
CA ASP A 694 -37.76 3.11 -3.08
C ASP A 694 -36.87 2.88 -1.85
N GLU A 695 -36.79 1.65 -1.34
CA GLU A 695 -35.92 1.35 -0.20
C GLU A 695 -34.44 1.46 -0.60
N MET A 696 -33.69 2.34 0.08
CA MET A 696 -32.31 2.69 -0.28
C MET A 696 -31.27 1.90 0.51
N ALA A 697 -30.27 1.37 -0.18
CA ALA A 697 -29.00 0.99 0.43
C ALA A 697 -28.09 2.22 0.52
N ILE A 698 -27.46 2.45 1.67
CA ILE A 698 -26.53 3.57 1.91
C ILE A 698 -25.17 2.99 2.24
N VAL A 699 -24.12 3.48 1.58
CA VAL A 699 -22.74 3.21 2.00
C VAL A 699 -22.17 4.46 2.67
N GLU A 700 -21.64 4.31 3.87
CA GLU A 700 -20.92 5.37 4.57
C GLU A 700 -19.42 5.20 4.30
N LEU A 701 -18.82 6.22 3.68
CA LEU A 701 -17.42 6.26 3.29
C LEU A 701 -16.72 7.40 4.03
N PRO A 702 -15.97 7.12 5.11
CA PRO A 702 -15.17 8.14 5.78
C PRO A 702 -14.06 8.64 4.85
N ILE A 703 -13.94 9.97 4.71
CA ILE A 703 -12.96 10.60 3.82
C ILE A 703 -12.08 11.56 4.63
N ASP A 704 -10.77 11.38 4.52
CA ASP A 704 -9.78 12.31 5.07
C ASP A 704 -9.88 13.65 4.33
N VAL A 705 -10.29 14.69 5.04
CA VAL A 705 -10.49 16.02 4.47
C VAL A 705 -9.33 16.98 4.74
N ARG A 706 -8.23 16.52 5.37
CA ARG A 706 -6.99 17.32 5.47
C ARG A 706 -6.54 17.89 4.13
N PRO A 707 -6.64 17.16 2.99
CA PRO A 707 -6.24 17.72 1.70
C PRO A 707 -7.14 18.87 1.21
N TYR A 708 -8.39 18.93 1.67
CA TYR A 708 -9.37 19.92 1.24
C TYR A 708 -9.53 21.07 2.23
N PHE A 709 -9.02 20.92 3.46
CA PHE A 709 -9.24 21.90 4.53
C PHE A 709 -8.38 23.16 4.37
N SER A 710 -7.06 23.05 4.28
CA SER A 710 -6.20 24.23 4.06
C SER A 710 -4.79 23.80 3.67
N LYS A 711 -4.14 24.62 2.84
CA LYS A 711 -2.71 24.46 2.52
C LYS A 711 -1.78 24.71 3.71
N LEU A 712 -2.24 25.46 4.70
CA LEU A 712 -1.48 25.84 5.91
C LEU A 712 -1.63 24.83 7.06
N LEU A 713 -2.56 23.87 6.93
CA LEU A 713 -2.73 22.81 7.91
C LEU A 713 -1.49 21.89 7.89
N PRO A 714 -0.85 21.58 9.03
CA PRO A 714 0.29 20.68 9.06
C PRO A 714 0.01 19.32 8.42
N GLU A 715 0.99 18.76 7.70
CA GLU A 715 0.90 17.40 7.15
C GLU A 715 0.75 16.35 8.24
N SER A 716 1.35 16.63 9.39
CA SER A 716 1.31 15.81 10.59
C SER A 716 0.14 16.12 11.54
N TYR A 717 -0.90 16.86 11.12
CA TYR A 717 -2.05 17.15 11.98
C TYR A 717 -2.77 15.85 12.41
N MET A 718 -2.82 15.61 13.71
CA MET A 718 -3.25 14.33 14.29
C MET A 718 -4.70 14.31 14.77
N GLY A 719 -5.39 15.46 14.77
CA GLY A 719 -6.80 15.52 15.16
C GLY A 719 -7.75 15.01 14.08
N ASN A 720 -9.02 14.81 14.43
CA ASN A 720 -10.00 14.34 13.45
C ASN A 720 -10.22 15.40 12.38
N LEU A 721 -10.12 14.99 11.12
CA LEU A 721 -10.55 15.74 9.94
C LEU A 721 -11.13 14.75 8.93
N VAL A 722 -12.34 14.28 9.25
CA VAL A 722 -13.07 13.28 8.46
C VAL A 722 -14.50 13.75 8.27
N ILE A 723 -15.01 13.63 7.04
CA ILE A 723 -16.45 13.71 6.74
C ILE A 723 -16.93 12.34 6.24
N ILE A 724 -18.24 12.10 6.28
CA ILE A 724 -18.84 10.85 5.80
C ILE A 724 -19.52 11.11 4.47
N ASN A 725 -18.96 10.59 3.38
CA ASN A 725 -19.64 10.57 2.09
C ASN A 725 -20.66 9.43 2.06
N ARG A 726 -21.89 9.72 1.64
CA ARG A 726 -23.03 8.79 1.73
C ARG A 726 -23.71 8.50 0.38
N PRO A 727 -23.00 7.88 -0.58
CA PRO A 727 -23.66 7.38 -1.79
C PRO A 727 -24.77 6.40 -1.42
N SER A 728 -25.83 6.40 -2.22
CA SER A 728 -26.97 5.51 -2.02
C SER A 728 -27.54 5.02 -3.36
N MET A 729 -28.14 3.85 -3.33
CA MET A 729 -28.76 3.19 -4.48
C MET A 729 -29.94 2.36 -3.99
N PRO A 730 -31.08 2.28 -4.72
CA PRO A 730 -32.18 1.40 -4.32
C PRO A 730 -31.69 -0.03 -4.12
N VAL A 731 -32.14 -0.71 -3.06
CA VAL A 731 -31.70 -2.06 -2.69
C VAL A 731 -31.93 -3.03 -3.84
N ALA A 732 -33.11 -2.99 -4.46
CA ALA A 732 -33.45 -3.84 -5.59
C ALA A 732 -32.53 -3.60 -6.81
N THR A 733 -32.17 -2.34 -7.08
CA THR A 733 -31.22 -1.98 -8.15
C THR A 733 -29.80 -2.44 -7.80
N LEU A 734 -29.31 -2.17 -6.59
CA LEU A 734 -27.97 -2.56 -6.16
C LEU A 734 -27.79 -4.08 -6.17
N CYS A 735 -28.82 -4.85 -5.84
CA CYS A 735 -28.77 -6.31 -5.82
C CYS A 735 -29.14 -6.95 -7.18
N GLY A 736 -29.63 -6.15 -8.13
CA GLY A 736 -30.10 -6.61 -9.43
C GLY A 736 -29.00 -7.22 -10.30
N THR A 737 -29.35 -8.23 -11.09
CA THR A 737 -28.43 -8.95 -12.00
C THR A 737 -27.96 -8.09 -13.18
N GLY A 738 -28.71 -7.03 -13.52
CA GLY A 738 -28.37 -6.09 -14.59
C GLY A 738 -27.47 -4.93 -14.16
N THR A 739 -27.25 -4.75 -12.85
CA THR A 739 -26.40 -3.67 -12.33
C THR A 739 -24.96 -4.14 -12.25
N THR A 740 -24.02 -3.40 -12.83
CA THR A 740 -22.60 -3.78 -12.84
C THR A 740 -21.82 -3.11 -11.71
N VAL A 741 -20.62 -3.62 -11.39
CA VAL A 741 -19.70 -2.96 -10.45
C VAL A 741 -19.32 -1.55 -10.95
N GLY A 742 -19.18 -1.38 -12.27
CA GLY A 742 -18.85 -0.08 -12.87
C GLY A 742 -19.91 0.98 -12.64
N GLN A 743 -21.19 0.63 -12.78
CA GLN A 743 -22.31 1.53 -12.46
C GLN A 743 -22.33 1.91 -10.97
N VAL A 744 -22.08 0.95 -10.07
CA VAL A 744 -21.98 1.23 -8.63
C VAL A 744 -20.79 2.16 -8.35
N ALA A 745 -19.64 1.92 -8.99
CA ALA A 745 -18.46 2.78 -8.84
C ALA A 745 -18.69 4.20 -9.39
N GLN A 746 -19.52 4.36 -10.43
CA GLN A 746 -19.94 5.67 -10.93
C GLN A 746 -20.75 6.44 -9.89
N VAL A 747 -21.65 5.76 -9.14
CA VAL A 747 -22.40 6.39 -8.03
C VAL A 747 -21.45 6.87 -6.93
N LEU A 748 -20.43 6.08 -6.60
CA LEU A 748 -19.40 6.46 -5.62
C LEU A 748 -18.61 7.69 -6.09
N ARG A 749 -18.15 7.67 -7.35
CA ARG A 749 -17.40 8.79 -7.95
C ARG A 749 -18.24 10.05 -8.02
N ALA A 750 -19.48 9.97 -8.48
CA ALA A 750 -20.40 11.11 -8.55
C ALA A 750 -20.61 11.76 -7.18
N ALA A 751 -20.75 10.96 -6.11
CA ALA A 751 -20.86 11.47 -4.75
C ALA A 751 -19.55 12.14 -4.28
N ALA A 752 -18.38 11.56 -4.63
CA ALA A 752 -17.08 12.07 -4.21
C ALA A 752 -16.69 13.42 -4.86
N VAL A 753 -17.17 13.73 -6.08
CA VAL A 753 -16.88 15.01 -6.77
C VAL A 753 -17.38 16.23 -5.97
N HIS A 754 -18.38 16.06 -5.11
CA HIS A 754 -18.91 17.15 -4.28
C HIS A 754 -17.98 17.56 -3.13
N ILE A 755 -16.93 16.78 -2.85
CA ILE A 755 -16.00 17.03 -1.75
C ILE A 755 -15.01 18.11 -2.16
N THR A 756 -15.32 19.32 -1.73
CA THR A 756 -14.58 20.53 -2.06
C THR A 756 -14.16 21.26 -0.78
N PRO A 757 -13.19 22.19 -0.85
CA PRO A 757 -12.87 23.04 0.30
C PRO A 757 -14.09 23.77 0.88
N SER A 758 -15.00 24.26 0.02
CA SER A 758 -16.22 24.92 0.51
C SER A 758 -17.10 23.96 1.30
N LEU A 759 -17.35 22.74 0.79
CA LEU A 759 -18.16 21.74 1.51
C LEU A 759 -17.55 21.44 2.89
N VAL A 760 -16.23 21.25 2.94
CA VAL A 760 -15.52 20.88 4.16
C VAL A 760 -15.58 21.98 5.21
N HIS A 761 -15.42 23.24 4.81
CA HIS A 761 -15.57 24.37 5.72
C HIS A 761 -17.02 24.63 6.11
N ASP A 762 -17.97 24.44 5.20
CA ASP A 762 -19.40 24.53 5.51
C ASP A 762 -19.79 23.46 6.53
N ALA A 763 -19.26 22.23 6.41
CA ALA A 763 -19.44 21.17 7.41
C ALA A 763 -18.84 21.57 8.77
N PHE A 764 -17.67 22.21 8.77
CA PHE A 764 -17.07 22.75 10.00
C PHE A 764 -17.97 23.82 10.64
N THR A 765 -18.53 24.75 9.85
CA THR A 765 -19.52 25.74 10.32
C THR A 765 -20.75 25.08 10.94
N LEU A 766 -21.30 24.03 10.31
CA LEU A 766 -22.44 23.29 10.88
C LEU A 766 -22.08 22.58 12.18
N LEU A 767 -20.92 21.92 12.27
CA LEU A 767 -20.45 21.27 13.50
C LEU A 767 -20.32 22.28 14.66
N GLN A 768 -19.82 23.49 14.38
CA GLN A 768 -19.77 24.58 15.36
C GLN A 768 -21.16 25.05 15.82
N SER A 769 -22.24 24.69 15.14
CA SER A 769 -23.62 25.05 15.50
C SER A 769 -24.39 23.95 16.24
N VAL A 770 -23.89 22.71 16.23
CA VAL A 770 -24.54 21.56 16.88
C VAL A 770 -24.71 21.83 18.39
N PRO A 771 -25.95 21.78 18.93
CA PRO A 771 -26.19 22.09 20.35
C PRO A 771 -25.97 20.89 21.28
N ASP A 772 -26.05 19.67 20.74
CA ASP A 772 -25.96 18.41 21.48
C ASP A 772 -25.14 17.37 20.71
N TYR A 773 -23.85 17.26 21.06
CA TYR A 773 -22.92 16.28 20.49
C TYR A 773 -23.22 14.84 20.94
N THR A 774 -24.16 14.61 21.87
CA THR A 774 -24.56 13.25 22.26
C THR A 774 -25.50 12.59 21.23
N LYS A 775 -26.00 13.35 20.24
CA LYS A 775 -26.93 12.87 19.21
C LYS A 775 -26.24 12.41 17.92
N VAL A 776 -25.08 11.78 18.03
CA VAL A 776 -24.42 11.10 16.89
C VAL A 776 -25.31 9.98 16.36
N SER A 777 -25.46 9.89 15.04
CA SER A 777 -26.31 8.88 14.40
C SER A 777 -25.87 8.60 12.96
N THR A 778 -25.47 7.36 12.70
CA THR A 778 -24.96 6.91 11.39
C THR A 778 -25.86 5.81 10.81
N ALA A 779 -25.85 5.66 9.48
CA ALA A 779 -26.71 4.69 8.79
C ALA A 779 -26.29 3.24 9.09
N CYS A 780 -24.99 3.01 9.34
CA CYS A 780 -24.45 1.67 9.63
C CYS A 780 -24.67 1.18 11.07
N MET A 781 -25.31 1.97 11.95
CA MET A 781 -25.59 1.59 13.34
C MET A 781 -26.60 0.45 13.45
N GLY A 782 -26.25 -0.54 14.26
CA GLY A 782 -27.04 -1.74 14.51
C GLY A 782 -26.66 -2.90 13.59
N MET A 783 -27.39 -4.02 13.73
CA MET A 783 -27.16 -5.23 12.95
C MET A 783 -28.20 -5.47 11.86
N ASP A 784 -29.24 -4.66 11.79
CA ASP A 784 -30.34 -4.81 10.82
C ASP A 784 -30.24 -3.77 9.69
N GLY A 785 -30.87 -4.05 8.56
CA GLY A 785 -30.97 -3.14 7.41
C GLY A 785 -29.91 -3.33 6.32
N MET A 786 -30.06 -2.51 5.27
CA MET A 786 -29.27 -2.57 4.02
C MET A 786 -28.25 -1.43 3.90
N HIS A 787 -27.76 -0.91 5.03
CA HIS A 787 -26.70 0.09 5.08
C HIS A 787 -25.38 -0.53 5.52
N ILE A 788 -24.25 0.08 5.15
CA ILE A 788 -22.91 -0.37 5.55
C ILE A 788 -21.94 0.80 5.62
N ALA A 789 -20.96 0.74 6.51
CA ALA A 789 -19.76 1.56 6.41
C ALA A 789 -18.62 0.78 5.74
N VAL A 790 -17.91 1.39 4.79
CA VAL A 790 -16.70 0.82 4.20
C VAL A 790 -15.52 1.72 4.51
N ASN A 791 -14.67 1.28 5.43
CA ASN A 791 -13.46 2.00 5.80
C ASN A 791 -12.31 1.55 4.91
N ASN A 792 -11.83 2.46 4.06
CA ASN A 792 -10.76 2.19 3.12
C ASN A 792 -9.39 2.62 3.69
N LEU A 793 -8.59 1.64 4.11
CA LEU A 793 -7.26 1.88 4.68
C LEU A 793 -6.12 1.56 3.70
N MET A 794 -6.40 1.38 2.41
CA MET A 794 -5.41 0.92 1.42
C MET A 794 -4.14 1.78 1.36
N PHE A 795 -4.25 3.08 1.67
CA PHE A 795 -3.14 4.03 1.60
C PHE A 795 -2.46 4.30 2.96
N PHE A 796 -2.81 3.57 4.01
CA PHE A 796 -2.12 3.67 5.28
C PHE A 796 -0.69 3.15 5.13
N GLN A 797 0.29 4.02 5.33
CA GLN A 797 1.71 3.71 5.14
C GLN A 797 2.27 3.01 6.39
N THR A 798 1.96 1.73 6.57
CA THR A 798 2.51 0.95 7.71
C THR A 798 4.02 0.79 7.63
N SER A 799 4.61 0.88 6.43
CA SER A 799 6.06 0.89 6.22
C SER A 799 6.77 2.11 6.79
N ALA A 800 6.05 3.20 7.08
CA ALA A 800 6.60 4.36 7.77
C ALA A 800 6.77 4.12 9.28
N ILE A 801 6.19 3.04 9.82
CA ILE A 801 6.36 2.63 11.22
C ILE A 801 7.57 1.70 11.30
N SER A 802 8.66 2.16 11.91
CA SER A 802 9.84 1.33 12.17
C SER A 802 10.34 1.54 13.59
N PHE A 803 10.47 0.44 14.31
CA PHE A 803 11.10 0.36 15.63
C PHE A 803 12.58 -0.09 15.53
N GLY A 804 13.16 -0.11 14.33
CA GLY A 804 14.55 -0.51 14.10
C GLY A 804 14.78 -2.02 14.20
N ASP A 805 15.97 -2.47 13.78
CA ASP A 805 16.25 -3.89 13.56
C ASP A 805 17.05 -4.55 14.71
N GLU A 806 17.37 -3.83 15.78
CA GLU A 806 18.31 -4.37 16.78
C GLU A 806 17.74 -5.57 17.55
N LEU A 807 16.49 -5.47 18.03
CA LEU A 807 15.77 -6.56 18.71
C LEU A 807 14.60 -7.13 17.89
N LEU A 808 14.04 -6.31 17.00
CA LEU A 808 12.94 -6.69 16.12
C LEU A 808 13.53 -7.09 14.76
N ASP A 809 12.92 -8.08 14.11
CA ASP A 809 13.33 -8.47 12.75
C ASP A 809 12.65 -7.56 11.70
N ASP A 810 12.93 -7.79 10.41
CA ASP A 810 12.28 -7.09 9.29
C ASP A 810 12.37 -5.54 9.41
N GLY A 811 13.48 -5.02 9.94
CA GLY A 811 13.68 -3.58 10.12
C GLY A 811 12.81 -2.93 11.20
N GLY A 812 12.19 -3.74 12.08
CA GLY A 812 11.22 -3.25 13.06
C GLY A 812 9.94 -2.71 12.43
N VAL A 813 9.65 -3.10 11.19
CA VAL A 813 8.40 -2.76 10.47
C VAL A 813 7.36 -3.83 10.78
N PRO A 814 6.08 -3.47 11.03
CA PRO A 814 5.06 -4.47 11.29
C PRO A 814 4.80 -5.34 10.05
N SER A 815 4.82 -6.66 10.23
CA SER A 815 4.48 -7.64 9.17
C SER A 815 3.04 -7.51 8.69
N ALA A 816 2.14 -7.02 9.55
CA ALA A 816 0.75 -6.73 9.23
C ALA A 816 0.16 -5.71 10.20
N MET A 817 -0.91 -5.05 9.75
CA MET A 817 -1.80 -4.23 10.57
C MET A 817 -3.24 -4.74 10.43
N ARG A 818 -3.95 -4.90 11.55
CA ARG A 818 -5.37 -5.32 11.59
C ARG A 818 -6.19 -4.43 12.53
N ILE A 819 -7.48 -4.30 12.25
CA ILE A 819 -8.43 -3.59 13.12
C ILE A 819 -9.03 -4.58 14.13
N GLN A 820 -9.33 -4.12 15.34
CA GLN A 820 -10.11 -4.89 16.31
C GLN A 820 -11.60 -4.89 15.90
N MET A 821 -12.02 -5.95 15.24
CA MET A 821 -13.37 -6.07 14.66
C MET A 821 -14.41 -6.58 15.66
N GLY A 822 -14.02 -7.21 16.78
CA GLY A 822 -14.96 -7.90 17.68
C GLY A 822 -16.04 -6.97 18.25
N ALA A 823 -15.62 -5.86 18.85
CA ALA A 823 -16.53 -4.86 19.42
C ALA A 823 -17.35 -4.13 18.34
N ILE A 824 -16.73 -3.87 17.18
CA ILE A 824 -17.37 -3.21 16.04
C ILE A 824 -18.49 -4.06 15.46
N ASN A 825 -18.23 -5.35 15.22
CA ASN A 825 -19.19 -6.33 14.71
C ASN A 825 -20.38 -6.57 15.65
N ALA A 826 -20.28 -6.14 16.92
CA ALA A 826 -21.39 -6.20 17.86
C ALA A 826 -22.34 -4.98 17.76
N ALA A 827 -21.95 -3.92 17.05
CA ALA A 827 -22.66 -2.64 17.04
C ALA A 827 -22.88 -2.02 15.65
N PHE A 828 -22.07 -2.37 14.64
CA PHE A 828 -22.08 -1.73 13.32
C PHE A 828 -21.98 -2.73 12.17
N ARG A 829 -22.70 -2.44 11.08
CA ARG A 829 -22.48 -3.07 9.77
C ARG A 829 -21.31 -2.42 9.07
N MET A 830 -20.11 -2.96 9.26
CA MET A 830 -18.87 -2.38 8.72
C MET A 830 -18.03 -3.38 7.94
N ALA A 831 -17.41 -2.91 6.87
CA ALA A 831 -16.30 -3.56 6.19
C ALA A 831 -15.05 -2.68 6.29
N VAL A 832 -13.89 -3.32 6.37
CA VAL A 832 -12.59 -2.64 6.39
C VAL A 832 -11.74 -3.21 5.27
N ILE A 833 -11.30 -2.34 4.36
CA ILE A 833 -10.28 -2.67 3.37
C ILE A 833 -8.92 -2.37 4.01
N HIS A 834 -8.07 -3.39 4.15
CA HIS A 834 -6.77 -3.28 4.79
C HIS A 834 -5.75 -2.55 3.90
N PRO A 835 -4.59 -2.13 4.46
CA PRO A 835 -3.49 -1.57 3.66
C PRO A 835 -3.15 -2.45 2.45
N LEU A 836 -2.83 -1.81 1.33
CA LEU A 836 -2.53 -2.52 0.09
C LEU A 836 -1.35 -3.46 0.32
N ARG A 837 -1.46 -4.71 -0.16
CA ARG A 837 -0.41 -5.70 -0.03
C ARG A 837 0.76 -5.35 -0.95
N GLU A 838 1.97 -5.77 -0.59
CA GLU A 838 3.17 -5.55 -1.40
C GLU A 838 3.07 -6.17 -2.81
N ASP A 839 2.30 -7.26 -2.94
CA ASP A 839 2.05 -7.91 -4.23
C ASP A 839 0.99 -7.19 -5.09
N GLY A 840 0.40 -6.09 -4.60
CA GLY A 840 -0.69 -5.36 -5.26
C GLY A 840 -2.08 -5.95 -5.02
N GLY A 841 -2.19 -7.05 -4.26
CA GLY A 841 -3.46 -7.63 -3.85
C GLY A 841 -4.17 -6.81 -2.78
N VAL A 842 -5.47 -7.04 -2.64
CA VAL A 842 -6.33 -6.34 -1.69
C VAL A 842 -6.90 -7.35 -0.70
N GLU A 843 -6.84 -7.02 0.58
CA GLU A 843 -7.47 -7.79 1.64
C GLU A 843 -8.53 -6.93 2.32
N PHE A 844 -9.69 -7.52 2.61
CA PHE A 844 -10.74 -6.82 3.34
C PHE A 844 -11.48 -7.78 4.27
N VAL A 845 -12.01 -7.23 5.35
CA VAL A 845 -12.82 -7.93 6.35
C VAL A 845 -14.23 -7.36 6.36
N VAL A 846 -15.22 -8.24 6.44
CA VAL A 846 -16.65 -7.88 6.53
C VAL A 846 -17.24 -8.55 7.77
N GLY A 847 -18.02 -7.80 8.55
CA GLY A 847 -18.86 -8.37 9.60
C GLY A 847 -20.04 -9.11 8.99
N THR A 848 -20.11 -10.43 9.15
CA THR A 848 -21.16 -11.28 8.57
C THR A 848 -21.81 -12.19 9.61
N LEU A 849 -23.12 -12.41 9.46
CA LEU A 849 -23.80 -13.57 10.03
C LEU A 849 -23.45 -14.84 9.22
N PRO A 850 -23.58 -16.05 9.80
CA PRO A 850 -23.24 -17.30 9.09
C PRO A 850 -23.94 -17.44 7.73
N GLU A 851 -25.23 -17.11 7.66
CA GLU A 851 -26.01 -17.26 6.43
C GLU A 851 -25.62 -16.22 5.36
N GLU A 852 -25.14 -15.05 5.79
CA GLU A 852 -24.63 -14.01 4.90
C GLU A 852 -23.27 -14.40 4.33
N LEU A 853 -22.41 -15.05 5.13
CA LEU A 853 -21.16 -15.63 4.64
C LEU A 853 -21.44 -16.72 3.61
N ASP A 854 -22.37 -17.64 3.89
CA ASP A 854 -22.76 -18.67 2.93
C ASP A 854 -23.27 -18.07 1.62
N ALA A 855 -24.07 -16.99 1.70
CA ALA A 855 -24.53 -16.26 0.53
C ALA A 855 -23.39 -15.60 -0.26
N LEU A 856 -22.39 -15.01 0.40
CA LEU A 856 -21.18 -14.48 -0.26
C LEU A 856 -20.39 -15.59 -0.96
N LEU A 857 -20.19 -16.73 -0.29
CA LEU A 857 -19.44 -17.87 -0.84
C LEU A 857 -20.19 -18.56 -1.99
N GLY A 858 -21.51 -18.44 -2.04
CA GLY A 858 -22.35 -18.92 -3.15
C GLY A 858 -22.47 -17.94 -4.33
N ASP A 859 -22.03 -16.69 -4.18
CA ASP A 859 -22.16 -15.67 -5.21
C ASP A 859 -21.05 -15.81 -6.27
N GLY A 860 -21.44 -16.15 -7.50
CA GLY A 860 -20.52 -16.35 -8.62
C GLY A 860 -19.82 -15.08 -9.11
N GLU A 861 -20.41 -13.90 -8.93
CA GLU A 861 -19.77 -12.61 -9.22
C GLU A 861 -18.69 -12.31 -8.17
N PHE A 862 -18.98 -12.58 -6.90
CA PHE A 862 -18.03 -12.38 -5.80
C PHE A 862 -16.84 -13.34 -5.85
N THR A 863 -17.12 -14.64 -5.94
CA THR A 863 -16.10 -15.71 -5.92
C THR A 863 -15.22 -15.73 -7.19
N ARG A 864 -15.63 -15.02 -8.25
CA ARG A 864 -14.80 -14.79 -9.43
C ARG A 864 -13.53 -14.00 -9.10
N TYR A 865 -13.62 -13.01 -8.20
CA TYR A 865 -12.51 -12.11 -7.88
C TYR A 865 -11.88 -12.37 -6.51
N CYS A 866 -12.68 -12.87 -5.55
CA CYS A 866 -12.28 -12.97 -4.16
C CYS A 866 -12.24 -14.41 -3.64
N ARG A 867 -11.31 -14.66 -2.72
CA ARG A 867 -11.20 -15.92 -1.98
C ARG A 867 -11.38 -15.66 -0.50
N PHE A 868 -12.19 -16.50 0.16
CA PHE A 868 -12.32 -16.49 1.61
C PHE A 868 -11.09 -17.13 2.25
N ILE A 869 -10.55 -16.48 3.29
CA ILE A 869 -9.36 -16.95 3.99
C ILE A 869 -9.57 -17.16 5.49
N GLY A 870 -10.71 -16.73 6.06
CA GLY A 870 -11.15 -17.09 7.41
C GLY A 870 -11.75 -15.97 8.25
#